data_AF-A0A381XU86-F1
#
_entry.id   AF-A0A381XU86-F1
#
_cell.length_a   1.000
_cell.length_b   1.000
_cell.length_c   1.000
_cell.angle_alpha   90.00
_cell.angle_beta   90.00
_cell.angle_gamma   90.00
#
_symmetry.space_group_name_H-M   'P 1'
#
loop_
_entity.id
_entity.type
_entity.pdbx_description
1 polymer ?
#
loop_
_entity_poly.entity_id
_entity_poly.type
_entity_poly.pdbx_seq_one_letter_code
_entity_poly.pdbx_strand_id
1 'polypeptide(L)'
;VSKNLNLLLQGPSCFSSSKISSLKIELCNINNLDDLNLSCIEYYAINFDQSFSDNNKLLELLNAKEESRFPNLLIGPRPGTISPWSSKTIEIIENVGIKGINSIERYFGYFIEGTEDITTLKLTCLFDRMTQEIFYDYDSLPSIDSTPQRRPLKHIDIKDSPKDAIVNANLELGLALSEDEIDYLVDFFFSSNRNPTDAELMMFAQANSEHCRHKIFNADWIIDSSKQEYSLFQLIKQTSLGEKPDLISAYKDNAAVISGSNVPVLNRDLTNHYSFSEELLHSILKVETHNHPTAISPFPGAATGSGGEIRDEGATGTGAKPKMGLVGFNVSNLRLEKYPRTWEKKPHRSERIASPLQIMIEGPIGGAAFNNEFGRPCTVGYFRVFETPFKNNKAYGYHKPIMLAGGIGEVKGRNSLKNLVQAGDLVVVLGGPSMLIGLGGGAASSMSSGDSDEDLDFASVQRENAEMERRCQEVINQCASESPNLIEFIHDVGAGGLSNAIPELAKDCNLGVRIDLNLIPVADPSLSPMEIWSNESQERYVLAIKPSNKDIFEKICFRERCPVAFVGTTTDTDSVEVYDSVRDEYPVNVPLSMLFGELPIKDMELSKPLPFQNLEIINFKLDLAEAINRILSHPSVASKSFLITIGDRTVGGLVARDQFVGRYQVPTSNYSMSTRSFLSNRGEVLSIGEKPTIAVQNPAGSLRMALAETLMNLVSVPIERIDLVRLSANWMASCGELEDDYSLRLGVEAISE
;
A
#
# COMPACT_ATOMS: atom_id res chain seq x y z
N VAL A 1 27.62 27.79 -15.81
CA VAL A 1 27.56 26.40 -16.29
C VAL A 1 28.31 25.55 -15.29
N SER A 2 27.58 24.99 -14.32
CA SER A 2 28.12 23.95 -13.43
C SER A 2 28.46 22.75 -14.31
N LYS A 3 29.73 22.38 -14.43
CA LYS A 3 30.07 21.07 -15.01
C LYS A 3 29.98 20.08 -13.87
N ASN A 4 28.80 19.53 -13.67
CA ASN A 4 28.64 18.31 -12.91
C ASN A 4 29.39 17.19 -13.65
N LEU A 5 29.98 16.27 -12.88
CA LEU A 5 30.85 15.21 -13.38
C LEU A 5 30.21 13.87 -13.04
N ASN A 6 30.27 12.91 -13.97
CA ASN A 6 29.76 11.57 -13.78
C ASN A 6 30.93 10.60 -13.54
N LEU A 7 30.77 9.74 -12.54
CA LEU A 7 31.69 8.64 -12.22
C LEU A 7 30.90 7.34 -12.23
N LEU A 8 31.48 6.31 -12.85
CA LEU A 8 30.96 4.94 -12.74
C LEU A 8 31.97 4.09 -11.98
N LEU A 9 31.52 3.53 -10.88
CA LEU A 9 32.32 2.68 -10.01
C LEU A 9 31.87 1.23 -10.13
N GLN A 10 32.83 0.31 -10.07
CA GLN A 10 32.57 -1.12 -10.07
C GLN A 10 32.53 -1.64 -8.63
N GLY A 11 31.38 -2.18 -8.23
CA GLY A 11 31.14 -2.77 -6.92
C GLY A 11 31.47 -4.28 -6.84
N PRO A 12 30.93 -4.98 -5.81
CA PRO A 12 31.11 -6.41 -5.62
C PRO A 12 30.23 -7.25 -6.57
N SER A 13 30.40 -8.58 -6.52
CA SER A 13 29.52 -9.51 -7.25
C SER A 13 28.08 -9.45 -6.72
N CYS A 14 27.09 -9.33 -7.60
CA CYS A 14 25.68 -9.12 -7.23
C CYS A 14 25.03 -10.35 -6.59
N PHE A 15 25.35 -11.53 -7.11
CA PHE A 15 24.59 -12.75 -6.86
C PHE A 15 25.50 -13.89 -6.39
N SER A 16 24.93 -14.78 -5.58
CA SER A 16 25.59 -16.04 -5.24
C SER A 16 25.77 -16.93 -6.48
N SER A 17 26.73 -17.86 -6.43
CA SER A 17 26.97 -18.83 -7.50
C SER A 17 25.72 -19.63 -7.87
N SER A 18 24.88 -19.95 -6.88
CA SER A 18 23.61 -20.66 -7.08
C SER A 18 22.59 -19.84 -7.88
N LYS A 19 22.45 -18.53 -7.58
CA LYS A 19 21.52 -17.65 -8.31
C LYS A 19 22.02 -17.40 -9.73
N ILE A 20 23.33 -17.18 -9.92
CA ILE A 20 23.93 -17.09 -11.26
C ILE A 20 23.67 -18.35 -12.07
N SER A 21 23.85 -19.54 -11.47
CA SER A 21 23.59 -20.81 -12.15
C SER A 21 22.12 -20.97 -12.53
N SER A 22 21.20 -20.55 -11.66
CA SER A 22 19.76 -20.54 -11.96
C SER A 22 19.43 -19.62 -13.12
N LEU A 23 19.92 -18.36 -13.09
CA LEU A 23 19.70 -17.37 -14.15
C LEU A 23 20.30 -17.84 -15.48
N LYS A 24 21.49 -18.45 -15.45
CA LYS A 24 22.13 -19.05 -16.62
C LYS A 24 21.24 -20.13 -17.25
N ILE A 25 20.75 -21.09 -16.46
CA ILE A 25 19.88 -22.17 -16.96
C ILE A 25 18.60 -21.58 -17.58
N GLU A 26 17.99 -20.60 -16.91
CA GLU A 26 16.78 -19.96 -17.39
C GLU A 26 17.02 -19.17 -18.68
N LEU A 27 18.11 -18.40 -18.74
CA LEU A 27 18.51 -17.65 -19.93
C LEU A 27 18.79 -18.57 -21.12
N CYS A 28 19.50 -19.69 -20.91
CA CYS A 28 19.72 -20.72 -21.92
C CYS A 28 18.40 -21.30 -22.43
N ASN A 29 17.48 -21.67 -21.53
CA ASN A 29 16.21 -22.27 -21.88
C ASN A 29 15.32 -21.32 -22.70
N ILE A 30 15.20 -20.05 -22.31
CA ILE A 30 14.37 -19.06 -23.01
C ILE A 30 14.90 -18.79 -24.43
N ASN A 31 16.22 -18.87 -24.61
CA ASN A 31 16.89 -18.58 -25.88
C ASN A 31 17.22 -19.83 -26.72
N ASN A 32 16.89 -21.03 -26.25
CA ASN A 32 17.27 -22.31 -26.88
C ASN A 32 18.79 -22.43 -27.11
N LEU A 33 19.60 -22.07 -26.12
CA LEU A 33 21.05 -22.18 -26.14
C LEU A 33 21.53 -23.38 -25.32
N ASP A 34 22.59 -24.04 -25.80
CA ASP A 34 23.19 -25.19 -25.09
C ASP A 34 23.96 -24.76 -23.84
N ASP A 35 24.75 -23.69 -23.94
CA ASP A 35 25.54 -23.17 -22.83
C ASP A 35 25.94 -21.70 -23.04
N LEU A 36 26.16 -20.98 -21.93
CA LEU A 36 26.72 -19.62 -21.90
C LEU A 36 27.41 -19.37 -20.57
N ASN A 37 28.38 -18.46 -20.52
CA ASN A 37 28.91 -17.96 -19.25
C ASN A 37 28.18 -16.69 -18.84
N LEU A 38 27.73 -16.65 -17.59
CA LEU A 38 27.03 -15.52 -17.00
C LEU A 38 27.74 -15.10 -15.72
N SER A 39 28.06 -13.82 -15.57
CA SER A 39 28.42 -13.24 -14.29
C SER A 39 27.80 -11.86 -14.14
N CYS A 40 27.64 -11.39 -12.90
CA CYS A 40 26.99 -10.13 -12.60
C CYS A 40 27.76 -9.39 -11.50
N ILE A 41 28.09 -8.13 -11.75
CA ILE A 41 28.83 -7.23 -10.85
C ILE A 41 28.04 -5.94 -10.68
N GLU A 42 28.01 -5.37 -9.48
CA GLU A 42 27.31 -4.11 -9.23
C GLU A 42 28.08 -2.96 -9.84
N TYR A 43 27.36 -1.96 -10.33
CA TYR A 43 27.90 -0.69 -10.81
C TYR A 43 27.18 0.46 -10.13
N TYR A 44 27.91 1.51 -9.78
CA TYR A 44 27.36 2.69 -9.14
C TYR A 44 27.61 3.91 -10.03
N ALA A 45 26.55 4.49 -10.56
CA ALA A 45 26.61 5.74 -11.30
C ALA A 45 26.44 6.90 -10.33
N ILE A 46 27.40 7.82 -10.32
CA ILE A 46 27.53 8.87 -9.31
C ILE A 46 27.63 10.21 -10.01
N ASN A 47 26.77 11.15 -9.60
CA ASN A 47 26.88 12.55 -9.97
C ASN A 47 27.47 13.33 -8.79
N PHE A 48 28.46 14.16 -9.08
CA PHE A 48 29.11 15.00 -8.09
C PHE A 48 29.43 16.39 -8.62
N ASP A 49 29.52 17.34 -7.69
CA ASP A 49 29.91 18.72 -7.96
C ASP A 49 31.42 18.94 -7.70
N GLN A 50 31.88 20.17 -7.93
CA GLN A 50 33.30 20.53 -7.77
C GLN A 50 33.81 20.49 -6.31
N SER A 51 32.92 20.38 -5.33
CA SER A 51 33.28 20.26 -3.92
C SER A 51 33.66 18.83 -3.52
N PHE A 52 33.31 17.84 -4.33
CA PHE A 52 33.68 16.45 -4.08
C PHE A 52 35.19 16.23 -4.18
N SER A 53 35.78 15.66 -3.13
CA SER A 53 37.23 15.42 -3.04
C SER A 53 37.63 14.11 -2.36
N ASP A 54 36.69 13.40 -1.72
CA ASP A 54 36.97 12.22 -0.87
C ASP A 54 36.78 10.87 -1.59
N ASN A 55 37.41 10.69 -2.75
CA ASN A 55 37.23 9.48 -3.58
C ASN A 55 37.54 8.16 -2.84
N ASN A 56 38.63 8.11 -2.06
CA ASN A 56 39.02 6.89 -1.34
C ASN A 56 37.97 6.46 -0.30
N LYS A 57 37.36 7.42 0.39
CA LYS A 57 36.34 7.15 1.40
C LYS A 57 35.04 6.67 0.76
N LEU A 58 34.69 7.22 -0.41
CA LEU A 58 33.56 6.77 -1.20
C LEU A 58 33.77 5.33 -1.71
N LEU A 59 34.97 5.02 -2.23
CA LEU A 59 35.33 3.67 -2.66
C LEU A 59 35.26 2.66 -1.50
N GLU A 60 35.77 3.02 -0.32
CA GLU A 60 35.69 2.18 0.88
C GLU A 60 34.23 1.95 1.33
N LEU A 61 33.42 3.02 1.38
CA LEU A 61 32.02 2.96 1.78
C LEU A 61 31.19 2.04 0.87
N LEU A 62 31.40 2.16 -0.44
CA LEU A 62 30.68 1.37 -1.45
C LEU A 62 31.30 -0.02 -1.68
N ASN A 63 32.43 -0.33 -1.03
CA ASN A 63 33.28 -1.48 -1.38
C ASN A 63 33.52 -1.58 -2.90
N ALA A 64 33.81 -0.43 -3.50
CA ALA A 64 33.92 -0.24 -4.93
C ALA A 64 35.37 0.04 -5.35
N LYS A 65 35.62 -0.09 -6.64
CA LYS A 65 36.88 0.25 -7.31
C LYS A 65 36.58 1.03 -8.58
N GLU A 66 37.61 1.70 -9.11
CA GLU A 66 37.52 2.29 -10.45
C GLU A 66 37.17 1.21 -11.48
N GLU A 67 36.35 1.59 -12.46
CA GLU A 67 35.90 0.69 -13.50
C GLU A 67 37.09 0.05 -14.23
N SER A 68 37.10 -1.28 -14.27
CA SER A 68 38.14 -2.03 -14.98
C SER A 68 37.69 -2.58 -16.34
N ARG A 69 36.39 -2.80 -16.53
CA ARG A 69 35.79 -3.36 -17.74
C ARG A 69 34.29 -3.08 -17.77
N PHE A 70 33.81 -2.41 -18.82
CA PHE A 70 32.37 -2.20 -19.01
C PHE A 70 31.66 -3.54 -19.26
N PRO A 71 30.48 -3.79 -18.66
CA PRO A 71 29.72 -5.02 -18.87
C PRO A 71 29.11 -5.07 -20.27
N ASN A 72 28.57 -6.23 -20.66
CA ASN A 72 27.85 -6.34 -21.93
C ASN A 72 26.54 -5.56 -21.93
N LEU A 73 25.91 -5.44 -20.75
CA LEU A 73 24.73 -4.63 -20.49
C LEU A 73 24.66 -4.29 -19.00
N LEU A 74 24.02 -3.18 -18.68
CA LEU A 74 23.63 -2.75 -17.34
C LEU A 74 22.11 -2.87 -17.21
N ILE A 75 21.64 -3.37 -16.08
CA ILE A 75 20.22 -3.36 -15.70
C ILE A 75 20.07 -2.49 -14.46
N GLY A 76 19.21 -1.48 -14.51
CA GLY A 76 18.97 -0.59 -13.40
C GLY A 76 17.58 0.03 -13.46
N PRO A 77 17.27 0.98 -12.56
CA PRO A 77 15.98 1.65 -12.53
C PRO A 77 15.67 2.36 -13.85
N ARG A 78 14.38 2.46 -14.17
CA ARG A 78 13.91 3.19 -15.36
C ARG A 78 14.26 4.68 -15.24
N PRO A 79 14.55 5.37 -16.36
CA PRO A 79 14.74 6.82 -16.37
C PRO A 79 13.56 7.54 -15.70
N GLY A 80 13.86 8.54 -14.88
CA GLY A 80 12.84 9.29 -14.12
C GLY A 80 12.43 8.65 -12.79
N THR A 81 12.94 7.46 -12.45
CA THR A 81 12.70 6.82 -11.14
C THR A 81 13.92 6.92 -10.25
N ILE A 82 13.71 7.01 -8.93
CA ILE A 82 14.76 7.01 -7.91
C ILE A 82 14.57 5.79 -7.02
N SER A 83 15.55 4.88 -6.99
CA SER A 83 15.40 3.65 -6.21
C SER A 83 15.41 3.93 -4.69
N PRO A 84 14.76 3.09 -3.87
CA PRO A 84 14.92 3.15 -2.41
C PRO A 84 16.39 3.01 -1.97
N TRP A 85 17.18 2.23 -2.71
CA TRP A 85 18.62 2.09 -2.48
C TRP A 85 19.36 3.43 -2.67
N SER A 86 19.02 4.19 -3.72
CA SER A 86 19.58 5.52 -3.99
C SER A 86 19.32 6.47 -2.83
N SER A 87 18.04 6.58 -2.39
CA SER A 87 17.64 7.47 -1.30
C SER A 87 18.36 7.16 0.02
N LYS A 88 18.50 5.88 0.37
CA LYS A 88 19.23 5.47 1.59
C LYS A 88 20.73 5.71 1.47
N THR A 89 21.29 5.42 0.29
CA THR A 89 22.75 5.50 0.10
C THR A 89 23.24 6.94 0.09
N ILE A 90 22.51 7.87 -0.54
CA ILE A 90 22.88 9.29 -0.51
C ILE A 90 22.86 9.84 0.92
N GLU A 91 21.85 9.46 1.72
CA GLU A 91 21.77 9.84 3.13
C GLU A 91 22.92 9.24 3.96
N ILE A 92 23.34 7.99 3.69
CA ILE A 92 24.52 7.40 4.33
C ILE A 92 25.79 8.20 3.98
N ILE A 93 25.99 8.53 2.70
CA ILE A 93 27.14 9.31 2.20
C ILE A 93 27.23 10.66 2.92
N GLU A 94 26.11 11.38 3.01
CA GLU A 94 26.01 12.66 3.71
C GLU A 94 26.30 12.51 5.21
N ASN A 95 25.72 11.49 5.87
CA ASN A 95 25.88 11.24 7.30
C ASN A 95 27.30 10.85 7.70
N VAL A 96 28.04 10.16 6.83
CA VAL A 96 29.48 9.90 7.07
C VAL A 96 30.36 11.10 6.73
N GLY A 97 29.77 12.20 6.23
CA GLY A 97 30.43 13.47 5.97
C GLY A 97 31.10 13.60 4.60
N ILE A 98 30.77 12.74 3.63
CA ILE A 98 31.22 12.91 2.25
C ILE A 98 30.30 13.96 1.59
N LYS A 99 30.88 15.05 1.10
CA LYS A 99 30.14 16.16 0.50
C LYS A 99 30.32 16.21 -1.01
N GLY A 100 29.40 16.90 -1.68
CA GLY A 100 29.46 17.14 -3.12
C GLY A 100 29.00 15.97 -3.98
N ILE A 101 28.42 14.91 -3.40
CA ILE A 101 27.66 13.90 -4.15
C ILE A 101 26.23 14.40 -4.27
N ASN A 102 25.76 14.59 -5.49
CA ASN A 102 24.39 15.05 -5.77
C ASN A 102 23.41 13.88 -5.77
N SER A 103 23.86 12.73 -6.26
CA SER A 103 23.02 11.55 -6.44
C SER A 103 23.87 10.33 -6.80
N ILE A 104 23.35 9.15 -6.45
CA ILE A 104 23.98 7.86 -6.72
C ILE A 104 22.90 6.84 -7.09
N GLU A 105 23.17 5.96 -8.06
CA GLU A 105 22.26 4.87 -8.39
C GLU A 105 23.02 3.57 -8.66
N ARG A 106 22.39 2.43 -8.34
CA ARG A 106 22.95 1.10 -8.49
C ARG A 106 22.39 0.39 -9.72
N TYR A 107 23.30 -0.23 -10.46
CA TYR A 107 23.04 -1.05 -11.64
C TYR A 107 23.65 -2.44 -11.49
N PHE A 108 23.07 -3.41 -12.17
CA PHE A 108 23.54 -4.78 -12.29
C PHE A 108 24.22 -4.95 -13.66
N GLY A 109 25.55 -5.02 -13.68
CA GLY A 109 26.32 -5.22 -14.90
C GLY A 109 26.52 -6.70 -15.21
N TYR A 110 25.96 -7.15 -16.32
CA TYR A 110 26.04 -8.54 -16.76
C TYR A 110 27.15 -8.75 -17.79
N PHE A 111 27.94 -9.79 -17.57
CA PHE A 111 28.90 -10.31 -18.53
C PHE A 111 28.37 -11.64 -19.08
N ILE A 112 28.13 -11.69 -20.38
CA ILE A 112 27.54 -12.80 -21.10
C ILE A 112 28.53 -13.22 -22.20
N GLU A 113 29.10 -14.42 -22.08
CA GLU A 113 30.01 -14.98 -23.08
C GLU A 113 29.42 -16.26 -23.68
N GLY A 114 29.65 -16.51 -24.97
CA GLY A 114 29.10 -17.66 -25.69
C GLY A 114 27.99 -17.33 -26.69
N THR A 115 27.72 -16.05 -26.95
CA THR A 115 26.86 -15.57 -28.05
C THR A 115 27.62 -14.56 -28.92
N GLU A 116 27.31 -14.50 -30.22
CA GLU A 116 27.89 -13.51 -31.15
C GLU A 116 27.19 -12.13 -31.02
N ASP A 117 25.91 -12.11 -30.65
CA ASP A 117 25.13 -10.87 -30.50
C ASP A 117 24.16 -10.97 -29.31
N ILE A 118 24.43 -10.14 -28.28
CA ILE A 118 23.66 -10.11 -27.03
C ILE A 118 22.30 -9.41 -27.21
N THR A 119 22.19 -8.50 -28.18
CA THR A 119 20.95 -7.74 -28.43
C THR A 119 19.81 -8.62 -28.97
N THR A 120 20.15 -9.80 -29.48
CA THR A 120 19.18 -10.79 -29.97
C THR A 120 18.65 -11.70 -28.86
N LEU A 121 19.25 -11.67 -27.66
CA LEU A 121 18.82 -12.51 -26.55
C LEU A 121 17.53 -11.97 -25.93
N LYS A 122 16.63 -12.89 -25.58
CA LYS A 122 15.51 -12.64 -24.69
C LYS A 122 16.03 -12.60 -23.26
N LEU A 123 16.09 -11.40 -22.69
CA LEU A 123 16.68 -11.12 -21.37
C LEU A 123 15.64 -11.03 -20.24
N THR A 124 14.40 -11.45 -20.49
CA THR A 124 13.25 -11.27 -19.57
C THR A 124 13.41 -11.94 -18.20
N CYS A 125 14.37 -12.84 -18.02
CA CYS A 125 14.69 -13.44 -16.72
C CYS A 125 15.71 -12.65 -15.89
N LEU A 126 16.37 -11.63 -16.46
CA LEU A 126 17.45 -10.87 -15.81
C LEU A 126 16.99 -9.57 -15.17
N PHE A 127 15.81 -9.06 -15.54
CA PHE A 127 15.27 -7.79 -15.06
C PHE A 127 13.75 -7.83 -14.93
N ASP A 128 13.23 -6.94 -14.09
CA ASP A 128 11.80 -6.65 -14.00
C ASP A 128 11.44 -5.51 -14.95
N ARG A 129 10.63 -5.79 -15.98
CA ARG A 129 10.20 -4.79 -16.98
C ARG A 129 9.43 -3.61 -16.40
N MET A 130 8.79 -3.80 -15.23
CA MET A 130 7.95 -2.78 -14.61
C MET A 130 8.80 -1.74 -13.88
N THR A 131 9.95 -2.13 -13.34
CA THR A 131 10.79 -1.28 -12.48
C THR A 131 12.17 -0.99 -13.06
N GLN A 132 12.63 -1.77 -14.04
CA GLN A 132 13.99 -1.73 -14.59
C GLN A 132 14.03 -1.61 -16.11
N GLU A 133 15.16 -1.14 -16.62
CA GLU A 133 15.49 -1.04 -18.04
C GLU A 133 16.92 -1.58 -18.30
N ILE A 134 17.17 -1.93 -19.57
CA ILE A 134 18.46 -2.44 -20.04
C ILE A 134 19.21 -1.33 -20.78
N PHE A 135 20.47 -1.12 -20.41
CA PHE A 135 21.38 -0.14 -20.98
C PHE A 135 22.58 -0.88 -21.59
N TYR A 136 22.87 -0.64 -22.86
CA TYR A 136 23.94 -1.34 -23.59
C TYR A 136 25.28 -0.59 -23.61
N ASP A 137 25.26 0.70 -23.29
CA ASP A 137 26.44 1.55 -23.28
C ASP A 137 26.35 2.61 -22.16
N TYR A 138 27.50 3.19 -21.82
CA TYR A 138 27.60 4.20 -20.77
C TYR A 138 26.76 5.44 -21.07
N ASP A 139 26.75 5.89 -22.33
CA ASP A 139 26.09 7.12 -22.75
C ASP A 139 24.56 7.00 -22.73
N SER A 140 24.03 5.77 -22.78
CA SER A 140 22.61 5.44 -22.63
C SER A 140 22.11 5.52 -21.19
N LEU A 141 23.02 5.53 -20.20
CA LEU A 141 22.61 5.70 -18.81
C LEU A 141 21.90 7.04 -18.64
N PRO A 142 20.78 7.09 -17.90
CA PRO A 142 20.06 8.32 -17.68
C PRO A 142 21.02 9.36 -17.13
N SER A 143 21.11 10.50 -17.81
CA SER A 143 21.87 11.63 -17.29
C SER A 143 21.27 11.98 -15.95
N ILE A 144 22.05 11.82 -14.88
CA ILE A 144 21.65 12.22 -13.54
C ILE A 144 21.70 13.76 -13.40
N ASP A 145 21.83 14.48 -14.52
CA ASP A 145 22.39 15.82 -14.61
C ASP A 145 21.43 16.87 -15.18
N SER A 146 20.34 16.44 -15.82
CA SER A 146 19.28 17.36 -16.21
C SER A 146 18.25 17.42 -15.09
N THR A 147 18.32 18.43 -14.23
CA THR A 147 17.17 18.81 -13.40
C THR A 147 16.08 19.30 -14.37
N PRO A 148 15.05 18.50 -14.70
CA PRO A 148 14.10 18.91 -15.70
C PRO A 148 13.32 20.10 -15.16
N GLN A 149 12.93 21.03 -16.02
CA GLN A 149 12.05 22.11 -15.58
C GLN A 149 10.71 21.52 -15.17
N ARG A 150 10.16 22.05 -14.07
CA ARG A 150 8.82 21.71 -13.59
C ARG A 150 7.81 21.86 -14.74
N ARG A 151 7.01 20.82 -15.01
CA ARG A 151 5.91 20.90 -15.98
C ARG A 151 4.87 21.95 -15.56
N PRO A 152 4.22 22.64 -16.51
CA PRO A 152 3.23 23.68 -16.20
C PRO A 152 1.91 23.08 -15.72
N LEU A 153 1.10 23.88 -15.02
CA LEU A 153 -0.31 23.60 -14.77
C LEU A 153 -1.10 23.58 -16.09
N LYS A 154 -2.03 22.64 -16.27
CA LYS A 154 -2.94 22.66 -17.43
C LYS A 154 -4.30 23.23 -17.03
N HIS A 155 -4.84 24.10 -17.89
CA HIS A 155 -6.22 24.58 -17.79
C HIS A 155 -7.07 23.91 -18.88
N ILE A 156 -8.24 23.41 -18.49
CA ILE A 156 -9.15 22.72 -19.41
C ILE A 156 -10.14 23.75 -19.95
N ASP A 157 -10.06 24.06 -21.24
CA ASP A 157 -10.90 25.11 -21.84
C ASP A 157 -12.33 24.63 -22.07
N ILE A 158 -13.27 25.15 -21.28
CA ILE A 158 -14.68 24.75 -21.31
C ILE A 158 -15.58 25.74 -22.08
N LYS A 159 -15.03 26.81 -22.67
CA LYS A 159 -15.85 27.92 -23.21
C LYS A 159 -16.84 27.53 -24.31
N ASP A 160 -16.39 26.75 -25.29
CA ASP A 160 -17.17 26.46 -26.50
C ASP A 160 -17.98 25.15 -26.37
N SER A 161 -17.39 24.12 -25.77
CA SER A 161 -18.06 22.85 -25.48
C SER A 161 -17.65 22.31 -24.11
N PRO A 162 -18.30 22.77 -23.02
CA PRO A 162 -17.92 22.39 -21.65
C PRO A 162 -17.91 20.88 -21.41
N LYS A 163 -18.97 20.19 -21.87
CA LYS A 163 -19.12 18.74 -21.66
C LYS A 163 -18.07 17.96 -22.43
N ASP A 164 -17.83 18.28 -23.71
CA ASP A 164 -16.81 17.59 -24.51
C ASP A 164 -15.39 17.82 -23.95
N ALA A 165 -15.10 19.02 -23.45
CA ALA A 165 -13.81 19.32 -22.84
C ALA A 165 -13.55 18.45 -21.60
N ILE A 166 -14.54 18.29 -20.71
CA ILE A 166 -14.41 17.42 -19.53
C ILE A 166 -14.37 15.94 -19.92
N VAL A 167 -15.15 15.51 -20.92
CA VAL A 167 -15.08 14.12 -21.45
C VAL A 167 -13.69 13.81 -22.02
N ASN A 168 -13.10 14.74 -22.76
CA ASN A 168 -11.75 14.57 -23.29
C ASN A 168 -10.71 14.53 -22.17
N ALA A 169 -10.82 15.41 -21.16
CA ALA A 169 -9.94 15.38 -19.99
C ALA A 169 -10.08 14.09 -19.18
N ASN A 170 -11.31 13.54 -19.05
CA ASN A 170 -11.57 12.27 -18.38
C ASN A 170 -10.81 11.11 -19.05
N LEU A 171 -10.76 11.09 -20.39
CA LEU A 171 -10.01 10.09 -21.15
C LEU A 171 -8.49 10.32 -21.10
N GLU A 172 -8.03 11.56 -21.32
CA GLU A 172 -6.58 11.88 -21.34
C GLU A 172 -5.92 11.65 -19.97
N LEU A 173 -6.61 12.01 -18.89
CA LEU A 173 -6.08 11.93 -17.52
C LEU A 173 -6.48 10.65 -16.78
N GLY A 174 -7.29 9.77 -17.40
CA GLY A 174 -7.74 8.52 -16.79
C GLY A 174 -8.57 8.72 -15.51
N LEU A 175 -9.46 9.72 -15.48
CA LEU A 175 -10.18 10.12 -14.26
C LEU A 175 -11.30 9.15 -13.86
N ALA A 176 -11.77 8.32 -14.79
CA ALA A 176 -12.86 7.34 -14.61
C ALA A 176 -14.16 7.95 -14.05
N LEU A 177 -14.48 9.19 -14.46
CA LEU A 177 -15.71 9.89 -14.08
C LEU A 177 -16.95 9.28 -14.74
N SER A 178 -18.04 9.19 -13.98
CA SER A 178 -19.38 8.88 -14.48
C SER A 178 -20.03 10.07 -15.20
N GLU A 179 -21.11 9.83 -15.95
CA GLU A 179 -21.84 10.89 -16.64
C GLU A 179 -22.38 11.96 -15.68
N ASP A 180 -22.93 11.55 -14.53
CA ASP A 180 -23.46 12.46 -13.51
C ASP A 180 -22.35 13.33 -12.88
N GLU A 181 -21.15 12.76 -12.69
CA GLU A 181 -19.99 13.49 -12.19
C GLU A 181 -19.45 14.49 -13.22
N ILE A 182 -19.47 14.14 -14.51
CA ILE A 182 -19.11 15.06 -15.59
C ILE A 182 -20.09 16.23 -15.61
N ASP A 183 -21.40 15.96 -15.58
CA ASP A 183 -22.42 17.00 -15.59
C ASP A 183 -22.32 17.92 -14.36
N TYR A 184 -22.04 17.36 -13.18
CA TYR A 184 -21.76 18.12 -11.97
C TYR A 184 -20.58 19.08 -12.12
N LEU A 185 -19.45 18.60 -12.67
CA LEU A 185 -18.26 19.42 -12.88
C LEU A 185 -18.50 20.52 -13.91
N VAL A 186 -19.21 20.21 -15.00
CA VAL A 186 -19.62 21.21 -16.00
C VAL A 186 -20.42 22.32 -15.33
N ASP A 187 -21.47 21.97 -14.59
CA ASP A 187 -22.36 22.94 -13.95
C ASP A 187 -21.60 23.81 -12.93
N PHE A 188 -20.71 23.20 -12.15
CA PHE A 188 -19.90 23.90 -11.16
C PHE A 188 -18.96 24.94 -11.80
N PHE A 189 -18.13 24.53 -12.78
CA PHE A 189 -17.15 25.41 -13.40
C PHE A 189 -17.78 26.46 -14.32
N PHE A 190 -18.87 26.11 -14.99
CA PHE A 190 -19.66 27.06 -15.78
C PHE A 190 -20.27 28.14 -14.88
N SER A 191 -20.88 27.76 -13.74
CA SER A 191 -21.44 28.70 -12.76
C SER A 191 -20.36 29.57 -12.10
N SER A 192 -19.15 29.03 -11.94
CA SER A 192 -17.99 29.74 -11.39
C SER A 192 -17.28 30.66 -12.39
N ASN A 193 -17.73 30.68 -13.66
CA ASN A 193 -17.16 31.49 -14.75
C ASN A 193 -15.63 31.36 -14.89
N ARG A 194 -15.10 30.13 -14.73
CA ARG A 194 -13.67 29.83 -14.87
C ARG A 194 -13.44 28.42 -15.39
N ASN A 195 -12.28 28.21 -16.02
CA ASN A 195 -11.84 26.89 -16.45
C ASN A 195 -11.36 26.05 -15.24
N PRO A 196 -11.62 24.72 -15.22
CA PRO A 196 -10.94 23.81 -14.31
C PRO A 196 -9.44 23.75 -14.58
N THR A 197 -8.67 23.44 -13.55
CA THR A 197 -7.30 22.93 -13.71
C THR A 197 -7.31 21.40 -13.78
N ASP A 198 -6.26 20.81 -14.35
CA ASP A 198 -6.02 19.37 -14.27
C ASP A 198 -5.89 18.86 -12.82
N ALA A 199 -5.27 19.65 -11.94
CA ALA A 199 -5.15 19.36 -10.52
C ALA A 199 -6.51 19.28 -9.80
N GLU A 200 -7.45 20.18 -10.12
CA GLU A 200 -8.81 20.17 -9.55
C GLU A 200 -9.61 18.96 -10.03
N LEU A 201 -9.53 18.62 -11.32
CA LEU A 201 -10.23 17.45 -11.87
C LEU A 201 -9.66 16.13 -11.33
N MET A 202 -8.33 16.02 -11.24
CA MET A 202 -7.66 14.85 -10.67
C MET A 202 -8.03 14.67 -9.19
N MET A 203 -7.95 15.75 -8.39
CA MET A 203 -8.34 15.72 -6.98
C MET A 203 -9.80 15.29 -6.80
N PHE A 204 -10.72 15.85 -7.60
CA PHE A 204 -12.13 15.46 -7.55
C PHE A 204 -12.33 13.99 -7.91
N ALA A 205 -11.67 13.50 -8.97
CA ALA A 205 -11.77 12.12 -9.41
C ALA A 205 -11.27 11.11 -8.36
N GLN A 206 -10.16 11.41 -7.68
CA GLN A 206 -9.64 10.54 -6.63
C GLN A 206 -10.56 10.51 -5.40
N ALA A 207 -10.98 11.68 -4.91
CA ALA A 207 -11.90 11.80 -3.76
C ALA A 207 -13.27 11.13 -4.03
N ASN A 208 -13.69 11.08 -5.29
CA ASN A 208 -14.97 10.49 -5.71
C ASN A 208 -14.83 9.13 -6.40
N SER A 209 -13.68 8.47 -6.32
CA SER A 209 -13.51 7.10 -6.80
C SER A 209 -14.35 6.10 -5.98
N GLU A 210 -14.61 4.89 -6.51
CA GLU A 210 -15.27 3.83 -5.72
C GLU A 210 -14.44 3.47 -4.50
N HIS A 211 -13.11 3.44 -4.66
CA HIS A 211 -12.16 3.16 -3.59
C HIS A 211 -12.28 4.13 -2.40
N CYS A 212 -12.43 5.43 -2.65
CA CYS A 212 -12.51 6.43 -1.56
C CYS A 212 -13.94 6.63 -1.04
N ARG A 213 -14.94 6.69 -1.93
CA ARG A 213 -16.33 7.05 -1.57
C ARG A 213 -17.19 5.84 -1.20
N HIS A 214 -16.72 4.61 -1.44
CA HIS A 214 -17.42 3.36 -1.16
C HIS A 214 -18.89 3.39 -1.65
N LYS A 215 -19.10 3.78 -2.92
CA LYS A 215 -20.46 4.09 -3.43
C LYS A 215 -21.35 2.86 -3.37
N ILE A 216 -20.83 1.67 -3.71
CA ILE A 216 -21.60 0.41 -3.64
C ILE A 216 -22.08 0.12 -2.21
N PHE A 217 -21.23 0.37 -1.22
CA PHE A 217 -21.56 0.12 0.19
C PHE A 217 -22.56 1.13 0.75
N ASN A 218 -22.58 2.35 0.20
CA ASN A 218 -23.49 3.42 0.61
C ASN A 218 -24.77 3.52 -0.23
N ALA A 219 -24.83 2.86 -1.39
CA ALA A 219 -25.99 2.88 -2.29
C ALA A 219 -27.24 2.28 -1.64
N ASP A 220 -28.41 2.77 -2.08
CA ASP A 220 -29.69 2.11 -1.86
C ASP A 220 -29.79 0.87 -2.76
N TRP A 221 -30.43 -0.18 -2.26
CA TRP A 221 -30.58 -1.46 -2.98
C TRP A 221 -32.05 -1.71 -3.29
N ILE A 222 -32.35 -2.09 -4.53
CA ILE A 222 -33.70 -2.43 -4.99
C ILE A 222 -33.63 -3.84 -5.59
N ILE A 223 -34.28 -4.80 -4.93
CA ILE A 223 -34.26 -6.23 -5.30
C ILE A 223 -35.66 -6.65 -5.71
N ASP A 224 -35.84 -7.13 -6.95
CA ASP A 224 -37.15 -7.50 -7.52
C ASP A 224 -38.20 -6.37 -7.35
N SER A 225 -37.81 -5.11 -7.61
CA SER A 225 -38.63 -3.91 -7.38
C SER A 225 -38.98 -3.60 -5.91
N SER A 226 -38.38 -4.30 -4.95
CA SER A 226 -38.51 -4.00 -3.52
C SER A 226 -37.29 -3.24 -3.01
N LYS A 227 -37.50 -2.00 -2.55
CA LYS A 227 -36.46 -1.24 -1.86
C LYS A 227 -36.07 -1.96 -0.57
N GLN A 228 -34.77 -2.15 -0.37
CA GLN A 228 -34.21 -2.70 0.87
C GLN A 228 -34.12 -1.60 1.91
N GLU A 229 -34.29 -1.95 3.19
CA GLU A 229 -34.35 -0.98 4.29
C GLU A 229 -33.01 -0.28 4.55
N TYR A 230 -31.91 -1.02 4.42
CA TYR A 230 -30.56 -0.56 4.76
C TYR A 230 -29.60 -0.74 3.59
N SER A 231 -28.64 0.18 3.43
CA SER A 231 -27.44 -0.02 2.61
C SER A 231 -26.51 -1.08 3.23
N LEU A 232 -25.50 -1.56 2.49
CA LEU A 232 -24.52 -2.52 3.03
C LEU A 232 -23.78 -1.95 4.24
N PHE A 233 -23.37 -0.68 4.16
CA PHE A 233 -22.65 -0.04 5.25
C PHE A 233 -23.54 0.20 6.48
N GLN A 234 -24.81 0.50 6.26
CA GLN A 234 -25.78 0.60 7.37
C GLN A 234 -25.95 -0.75 8.08
N LEU A 235 -26.05 -1.86 7.35
CA LEU A 235 -26.09 -3.21 7.95
C LEU A 235 -24.86 -3.46 8.84
N ILE A 236 -23.67 -3.12 8.35
CA ILE A 236 -22.43 -3.24 9.13
C ILE A 236 -22.47 -2.34 10.37
N LYS A 237 -22.91 -1.09 10.24
CA LYS A 237 -23.03 -0.15 11.38
C LYS A 237 -24.00 -0.64 12.44
N GLN A 238 -25.07 -1.35 12.09
CA GLN A 238 -26.00 -1.96 13.07
C GLN A 238 -25.24 -2.85 14.07
N THR A 239 -24.22 -3.57 13.60
CA THR A 239 -23.38 -4.44 14.46
C THR A 239 -22.58 -3.67 15.52
N SER A 240 -22.48 -2.33 15.42
CA SER A 240 -21.81 -1.46 16.39
C SER A 240 -22.77 -0.70 17.32
N LEU A 241 -24.08 -0.73 17.05
CA LEU A 241 -25.09 -0.04 17.87
C LEU A 241 -25.32 -0.75 19.22
N GLY A 242 -25.99 -0.05 20.14
CA GLY A 242 -26.27 -0.51 21.51
C GLY A 242 -25.13 -0.20 22.50
N GLU A 243 -25.23 -0.72 23.72
CA GLU A 243 -24.22 -0.52 24.76
C GLU A 243 -22.99 -1.40 24.50
N LYS A 244 -22.00 -0.85 23.78
CA LYS A 244 -20.66 -1.44 23.61
C LYS A 244 -19.62 -0.58 24.33
N PRO A 245 -19.53 -0.66 25.68
CA PRO A 245 -18.66 0.23 26.47
C PRO A 245 -17.18 0.06 26.14
N ASP A 246 -16.81 -1.03 25.47
CA ASP A 246 -15.46 -1.33 25.04
C ASP A 246 -15.13 -0.85 23.63
N LEU A 247 -16.07 -0.29 22.86
CA LEU A 247 -15.81 0.28 21.53
C LEU A 247 -15.71 1.80 21.63
N ILE A 248 -14.49 2.34 21.51
CA ILE A 248 -14.19 3.76 21.71
C ILE A 248 -14.38 4.55 20.41
N SER A 249 -13.87 4.00 19.31
CA SER A 249 -14.02 4.58 17.97
C SER A 249 -14.31 3.48 16.96
N ALA A 250 -15.29 3.72 16.09
CA ALA A 250 -15.59 2.90 14.92
C ALA A 250 -16.18 3.82 13.84
N TYR A 251 -15.72 3.67 12.60
CA TYR A 251 -16.18 4.42 11.42
C TYR A 251 -16.03 5.95 11.54
N LYS A 252 -15.08 6.43 12.35
CA LYS A 252 -14.79 7.86 12.59
C LYS A 252 -13.30 8.19 12.51
N ASP A 253 -12.48 7.21 12.18
CA ASP A 253 -11.03 7.30 12.11
C ASP A 253 -10.54 6.15 11.22
N ASN A 254 -9.24 6.13 10.91
CA ASN A 254 -8.64 5.15 10.01
C ASN A 254 -8.66 3.74 10.56
N ALA A 255 -8.73 3.56 11.88
CA ALA A 255 -8.85 2.27 12.55
C ALA A 255 -9.91 2.28 13.66
N ALA A 256 -10.39 1.10 14.03
CA ALA A 256 -11.26 0.95 15.19
C ALA A 256 -10.42 0.97 16.48
N VAL A 257 -10.92 1.66 17.51
CA VAL A 257 -10.29 1.71 18.84
C VAL A 257 -11.13 0.93 19.85
N ILE A 258 -10.50 -0.03 20.50
CA ILE A 258 -11.09 -0.96 21.46
C ILE A 258 -10.48 -0.68 22.84
N SER A 259 -11.34 -0.55 23.84
CA SER A 259 -10.93 -0.28 25.21
C SER A 259 -9.97 -1.34 25.72
N GLY A 260 -9.05 -0.90 26.56
CA GLY A 260 -8.05 -1.75 27.17
C GLY A 260 -7.97 -1.49 28.67
N SER A 261 -6.75 -1.43 29.20
CA SER A 261 -6.54 -1.39 30.65
C SER A 261 -5.32 -0.57 31.01
N ASN A 262 -5.27 -0.09 32.25
CA ASN A 262 -4.06 0.48 32.81
C ASN A 262 -2.98 -0.60 32.92
N VAL A 263 -1.80 -0.29 32.40
CA VAL A 263 -0.60 -1.14 32.49
C VAL A 263 0.65 -0.27 32.65
N PRO A 264 1.74 -0.81 33.21
CA PRO A 264 3.05 -0.16 33.13
C PRO A 264 3.53 -0.13 31.68
N VAL A 265 3.70 1.06 31.11
CA VAL A 265 4.22 1.30 29.76
C VAL A 265 5.63 1.83 29.85
N LEU A 266 6.54 1.28 29.04
CA LEU A 266 7.90 1.78 28.91
C LEU A 266 7.89 3.01 28.00
N ASN A 267 8.11 4.19 28.58
CA ASN A 267 8.15 5.46 27.86
C ASN A 267 9.58 5.96 27.75
N ARG A 268 9.87 6.69 26.66
CA ARG A 268 11.11 7.45 26.45
C ARG A 268 10.78 8.94 26.51
N ASP A 269 11.44 9.67 27.41
CA ASP A 269 11.29 11.12 27.50
C ASP A 269 12.15 11.88 26.46
N LEU A 270 12.00 13.20 26.37
CA LEU A 270 12.79 14.05 25.47
C LEU A 270 14.31 14.02 25.72
N THR A 271 14.74 13.56 26.90
CA THR A 271 16.15 13.39 27.27
C THR A 271 16.68 11.98 26.98
N ASN A 272 15.86 11.14 26.33
CA ASN A 272 16.13 9.73 26.02
C ASN A 272 16.25 8.80 27.24
N HIS A 273 15.69 9.19 28.38
CA HIS A 273 15.59 8.27 29.52
C HIS A 273 14.35 7.40 29.40
N TYR A 274 14.55 6.10 29.61
CA TYR A 274 13.47 5.11 29.64
C TYR A 274 12.95 4.91 31.06
N SER A 275 11.64 4.95 31.23
CA SER A 275 11.00 4.66 32.51
C SER A 275 9.63 4.02 32.32
N PHE A 276 9.17 3.27 33.32
CA PHE A 276 7.82 2.75 33.34
C PHE A 276 6.88 3.77 33.97
N SER A 277 5.72 3.99 33.35
CA SER A 277 4.61 4.73 33.94
C SER A 277 3.30 3.99 33.70
N GLU A 278 2.39 4.04 34.66
CA GLU A 278 1.02 3.52 34.49
C GLU A 278 0.27 4.38 33.46
N GLU A 279 -0.23 3.73 32.42
CA GLU A 279 -0.97 4.37 31.34
C GLU A 279 -2.16 3.49 30.93
N LEU A 280 -3.29 4.12 30.64
CA LEU A 280 -4.42 3.44 30.00
C LEU A 280 -4.06 3.19 28.53
N LEU A 281 -3.84 1.92 28.16
CA LEU A 281 -3.62 1.53 26.77
C LEU A 281 -4.87 0.87 26.20
N HIS A 282 -5.27 1.36 25.04
CA HIS A 282 -6.32 0.81 24.18
C HIS A 282 -5.69 0.09 22.99
N SER A 283 -6.45 -0.79 22.36
CA SER A 283 -6.02 -1.55 21.19
C SER A 283 -6.65 -0.94 19.94
N ILE A 284 -5.90 -0.90 18.85
CA ILE A 284 -6.41 -0.55 17.52
C ILE A 284 -6.48 -1.80 16.65
N LEU A 285 -7.43 -1.83 15.72
CA LEU A 285 -7.60 -2.90 14.74
C LEU A 285 -7.86 -2.29 13.36
N LYS A 286 -6.98 -2.60 12.40
CA LYS A 286 -7.14 -2.26 10.99
C LYS A 286 -6.72 -3.45 10.12
N VAL A 287 -7.34 -3.56 8.96
CA VAL A 287 -7.01 -4.52 7.91
C VAL A 287 -7.37 -3.84 6.59
N GLU A 288 -6.47 -3.95 5.61
CA GLU A 288 -6.60 -3.42 4.26
C GLU A 288 -6.21 -4.45 3.21
N THR A 289 -6.40 -4.10 1.93
CA THR A 289 -5.97 -4.93 0.81
C THR A 289 -5.28 -4.13 -0.28
N HIS A 290 -4.35 -4.75 -0.99
CA HIS A 290 -3.62 -4.11 -2.09
C HIS A 290 -3.59 -4.98 -3.35
N ASN A 291 -4.80 -5.32 -3.81
CA ASN A 291 -5.04 -6.37 -4.81
C ASN A 291 -4.53 -6.02 -6.22
N HIS A 292 -4.89 -4.84 -6.74
CA HIS A 292 -4.52 -4.45 -8.10
C HIS A 292 -3.00 -4.25 -8.24
N PRO A 293 -2.31 -3.46 -7.40
CA PRO A 293 -0.87 -3.28 -7.54
C PRO A 293 -0.11 -4.59 -7.43
N THR A 294 -0.53 -5.49 -6.52
CA THR A 294 0.07 -6.82 -6.39
C THR A 294 -0.12 -7.70 -7.63
N ALA A 295 -1.20 -7.50 -8.41
CA ALA A 295 -1.40 -8.20 -9.68
C ALA A 295 -0.38 -7.76 -10.75
N ILE A 296 0.09 -6.51 -10.69
CA ILE A 296 0.99 -5.90 -11.68
C ILE A 296 2.45 -6.09 -11.27
N SER A 297 2.81 -5.65 -10.07
CA SER A 297 4.16 -5.77 -9.49
C SER A 297 4.05 -6.29 -8.05
N PRO A 298 4.17 -7.62 -7.84
CA PRO A 298 3.80 -8.24 -6.57
C PRO A 298 4.62 -7.78 -5.37
N PHE A 299 5.94 -7.60 -5.53
CA PHE A 299 6.82 -7.18 -4.44
C PHE A 299 6.43 -5.82 -3.87
N PRO A 300 6.48 -4.71 -4.64
CA PRO A 300 6.12 -3.40 -4.09
C PRO A 300 4.63 -3.34 -3.74
N GLY A 301 3.74 -3.98 -4.51
CA GLY A 301 2.31 -4.02 -4.19
C GLY A 301 1.99 -4.66 -2.83
N ALA A 302 2.73 -5.71 -2.44
CA ALA A 302 2.56 -6.30 -1.11
C ALA A 302 3.26 -5.50 0.00
N ALA A 303 4.40 -4.87 -0.31
CA ALA A 303 5.14 -4.05 0.63
C ALA A 303 4.34 -2.79 1.03
N THR A 304 3.85 -2.04 0.05
CA THR A 304 3.05 -0.83 0.29
C THR A 304 1.66 -1.14 0.83
N GLY A 305 1.13 -2.35 0.60
CA GLY A 305 -0.07 -2.83 1.26
C GLY A 305 0.12 -2.97 2.78
N SER A 306 1.31 -3.41 3.21
CA SER A 306 1.68 -3.39 4.63
C SER A 306 1.96 -1.97 5.13
N GLY A 307 2.66 -1.15 4.34
CA GLY A 307 2.96 0.24 4.71
C GLY A 307 1.72 1.10 4.90
N GLY A 308 0.78 1.12 3.95
CA GLY A 308 -0.48 1.87 4.07
C GLY A 308 -1.23 1.53 5.36
N GLU A 309 -1.38 0.23 5.64
CA GLU A 309 -2.05 -0.24 6.85
C GLU A 309 -1.31 0.14 8.15
N ILE A 310 0.03 0.10 8.14
CA ILE A 310 0.86 0.58 9.26
C ILE A 310 0.65 2.09 9.48
N ARG A 311 0.52 2.89 8.41
CA ARG A 311 0.24 4.33 8.52
C ARG A 311 -1.10 4.60 9.15
N ASP A 312 -2.14 3.85 8.79
CA ASP A 312 -3.46 3.98 9.42
C ASP A 312 -3.43 3.70 10.91
N GLU A 313 -2.70 2.65 11.31
CA GLU A 313 -2.48 2.36 12.72
C GLU A 313 -1.77 3.54 13.40
N GLY A 314 -0.66 4.04 12.85
CA GLY A 314 0.10 5.16 13.39
C GLY A 314 -0.71 6.47 13.47
N ALA A 315 -1.60 6.70 12.51
CA ALA A 315 -2.45 7.87 12.38
C ALA A 315 -3.75 7.79 13.19
N THR A 316 -4.02 6.70 13.91
CA THR A 316 -5.25 6.61 14.70
C THR A 316 -5.25 7.58 15.89
N GLY A 317 -6.36 8.29 16.09
CA GLY A 317 -6.47 9.35 17.08
C GLY A 317 -5.42 10.44 16.85
N THR A 318 -4.75 10.89 17.91
CA THR A 318 -3.65 11.87 17.82
C THR A 318 -2.27 11.24 17.74
N GLY A 319 -2.20 9.97 17.35
CA GLY A 319 -0.96 9.21 17.23
C GLY A 319 -1.00 7.94 18.07
N ALA A 320 -0.80 6.82 17.40
CA ALA A 320 -0.77 5.49 17.99
C ALA A 320 0.46 4.72 17.51
N LYS A 321 0.64 3.50 18.03
CA LYS A 321 1.82 2.69 17.80
C LYS A 321 1.46 1.31 17.26
N PRO A 322 1.87 0.98 16.03
CA PRO A 322 1.69 -0.35 15.49
C PRO A 322 2.44 -1.40 16.30
N LYS A 323 1.83 -2.58 16.48
CA LYS A 323 2.33 -3.60 17.42
C LYS A 323 2.50 -4.98 16.82
N MET A 324 1.53 -5.49 16.07
CA MET A 324 1.56 -6.86 15.56
C MET A 324 0.77 -7.00 14.28
N GLY A 325 1.39 -7.58 13.26
CA GLY A 325 0.80 -7.73 11.93
C GLY A 325 0.23 -9.10 11.61
N LEU A 326 -0.60 -9.09 10.58
CA LEU A 326 -1.15 -10.23 9.87
C LEU A 326 -1.06 -10.03 8.36
N VAL A 327 -0.98 -11.13 7.61
CA VAL A 327 -0.90 -11.12 6.14
C VAL A 327 -1.75 -12.23 5.55
N GLY A 328 -2.44 -11.95 4.44
CA GLY A 328 -3.30 -12.88 3.73
C GLY A 328 -3.07 -12.90 2.22
N PHE A 329 -3.10 -14.08 1.61
CA PHE A 329 -3.02 -14.21 0.15
C PHE A 329 -4.08 -15.15 -0.42
N ASN A 330 -4.80 -14.71 -1.47
CA ASN A 330 -5.55 -15.58 -2.37
C ASN A 330 -4.99 -15.49 -3.78
N VAL A 331 -4.68 -16.63 -4.38
CA VAL A 331 -4.18 -16.70 -5.77
C VAL A 331 -4.81 -17.88 -6.51
N SER A 332 -4.81 -17.83 -7.83
CA SER A 332 -5.15 -18.98 -8.68
C SER A 332 -4.08 -20.09 -8.59
N ASN A 333 -4.23 -21.19 -9.34
CA ASN A 333 -3.32 -22.33 -9.24
C ASN A 333 -1.85 -21.96 -9.51
N LEU A 334 -0.94 -22.46 -8.65
CA LEU A 334 0.49 -22.16 -8.72
C LEU A 334 1.18 -22.82 -9.91
N ARG A 335 0.71 -24.01 -10.32
CA ARG A 335 1.25 -24.76 -11.48
C ARG A 335 2.77 -24.96 -11.38
N LEU A 336 3.22 -25.53 -10.27
CA LEU A 336 4.64 -25.83 -10.04
C LEU A 336 5.13 -26.84 -11.08
N GLU A 337 6.04 -26.43 -11.97
CA GLU A 337 6.49 -27.25 -13.11
C GLU A 337 7.05 -28.62 -12.71
N LYS A 338 7.83 -28.66 -11.62
CA LYS A 338 8.43 -29.90 -11.10
C LYS A 338 7.43 -30.79 -10.35
N TYR A 339 6.24 -30.27 -10.04
CA TYR A 339 5.22 -30.94 -9.23
C TYR A 339 3.81 -30.68 -9.78
N PRO A 340 3.51 -31.07 -11.03
CA PRO A 340 2.23 -30.81 -11.66
C PRO A 340 1.11 -31.50 -10.88
N ARG A 341 -0.01 -30.78 -10.65
CA ARG A 341 -1.16 -31.33 -9.94
C ARG A 341 -2.30 -31.63 -10.89
N THR A 342 -3.01 -32.73 -10.66
CA THR A 342 -4.09 -33.21 -11.55
C THR A 342 -5.29 -32.26 -11.64
N TRP A 343 -5.49 -31.44 -10.60
CA TRP A 343 -6.55 -30.43 -10.54
C TRP A 343 -6.18 -29.12 -11.24
N GLU A 344 -4.89 -28.88 -11.51
CA GLU A 344 -4.44 -27.66 -12.17
C GLU A 344 -4.57 -27.80 -13.70
N LYS A 345 -5.38 -26.95 -14.31
CA LYS A 345 -5.52 -26.88 -15.78
C LYS A 345 -4.60 -25.79 -16.35
N LYS A 346 -4.44 -25.81 -17.68
CA LYS A 346 -3.66 -24.78 -18.39
C LYS A 346 -4.14 -23.38 -17.97
N PRO A 347 -3.22 -22.42 -17.77
CA PRO A 347 -3.58 -21.06 -17.42
C PRO A 347 -4.35 -20.39 -18.57
N HIS A 348 -5.31 -19.55 -18.20
CA HIS A 348 -6.01 -18.63 -19.11
C HIS A 348 -6.00 -17.26 -18.43
N ARG A 349 -4.93 -16.50 -18.66
CA ARG A 349 -4.65 -15.21 -18.00
C ARG A 349 -4.05 -14.24 -19.01
N SER A 350 -4.16 -12.94 -18.73
CA SER A 350 -3.39 -11.91 -19.43
C SER A 350 -1.88 -12.06 -19.12
N GLU A 351 -1.04 -11.76 -20.10
CA GLU A 351 0.42 -11.67 -19.94
C GLU A 351 0.87 -10.38 -19.26
N ARG A 352 -0.06 -9.43 -19.03
CA ARG A 352 0.22 -8.14 -18.36
C ARG A 352 0.36 -8.27 -16.85
N ILE A 353 -0.43 -9.16 -16.24
CA ILE A 353 -0.37 -9.44 -14.79
C ILE A 353 0.65 -10.52 -14.46
N ALA A 354 1.15 -10.53 -13.23
CA ALA A 354 1.99 -11.58 -12.68
C ALA A 354 1.22 -12.91 -12.59
N SER A 355 1.93 -14.03 -12.77
CA SER A 355 1.37 -15.35 -12.51
C SER A 355 1.13 -15.57 -11.00
N PRO A 356 0.19 -16.46 -10.62
CA PRO A 356 0.00 -16.85 -9.22
C PRO A 356 1.28 -17.30 -8.51
N LEU A 357 2.18 -17.98 -9.24
CA LEU A 357 3.47 -18.40 -8.69
C LEU A 357 4.40 -17.22 -8.46
N GLN A 358 4.51 -16.28 -9.42
CA GLN A 358 5.29 -15.05 -9.25
C GLN A 358 4.78 -14.24 -8.05
N ILE A 359 3.46 -14.07 -7.92
CA ILE A 359 2.84 -13.39 -6.77
C ILE A 359 3.28 -14.04 -5.46
N MET A 360 3.26 -15.38 -5.36
CA MET A 360 3.65 -16.08 -4.13
C MET A 360 5.17 -16.19 -3.90
N ILE A 361 6.00 -15.89 -4.90
CA ILE A 361 7.45 -15.79 -4.74
C ILE A 361 7.84 -14.39 -4.27
N GLU A 362 7.24 -13.35 -4.86
CA GLU A 362 7.66 -11.96 -4.67
C GLU A 362 6.83 -11.21 -3.63
N GLY A 363 5.50 -11.34 -3.68
CA GLY A 363 4.58 -10.62 -2.80
C GLY A 363 4.84 -10.87 -1.31
N PRO A 364 4.90 -12.13 -0.83
CA PRO A 364 5.23 -12.42 0.56
C PRO A 364 6.58 -11.82 1.01
N ILE A 365 7.58 -11.77 0.12
CA ILE A 365 8.88 -11.16 0.44
C ILE A 365 8.73 -9.65 0.55
N GLY A 366 7.99 -8.98 -0.33
CA GLY A 366 7.71 -7.55 -0.24
C GLY A 366 7.01 -7.17 1.06
N GLY A 367 5.90 -7.86 1.39
CA GLY A 367 5.19 -7.64 2.67
C GLY A 367 6.07 -7.92 3.89
N ALA A 368 6.88 -8.99 3.86
CA ALA A 368 7.81 -9.29 4.95
C ALA A 368 8.95 -8.26 5.04
N ALA A 369 9.50 -7.80 3.92
CA ALA A 369 10.55 -6.79 3.89
C ALA A 369 10.10 -5.50 4.58
N PHE A 370 8.87 -5.04 4.28
CA PHE A 370 8.31 -3.86 4.93
C PHE A 370 8.16 -4.06 6.44
N ASN A 371 7.50 -5.14 6.87
CA ASN A 371 7.30 -5.46 8.29
C ASN A 371 8.63 -5.58 9.06
N ASN A 372 9.64 -6.23 8.45
CA ASN A 372 10.96 -6.44 9.05
C ASN A 372 11.72 -5.13 9.22
N GLU A 373 11.81 -4.32 8.17
CA GLU A 373 12.58 -3.08 8.16
C GLU A 373 11.89 -1.98 8.99
N PHE A 374 10.55 -1.92 8.98
CA PHE A 374 9.78 -1.08 9.88
C PHE A 374 9.90 -1.53 11.35
N GLY A 375 9.97 -2.84 11.58
CA GLY A 375 10.09 -3.43 12.92
C GLY A 375 8.76 -3.75 13.60
N ARG A 376 7.82 -4.37 12.86
CA ARG A 376 6.56 -4.94 13.38
C ARG A 376 6.53 -6.45 13.13
N PRO A 377 6.31 -7.29 14.15
CA PRO A 377 6.27 -8.74 13.96
C PRO A 377 4.96 -9.17 13.26
N CYS A 378 5.06 -10.07 12.28
CA CYS A 378 3.89 -10.62 11.57
C CYS A 378 3.64 -12.08 11.98
N THR A 379 2.56 -12.31 12.72
CA THR A 379 2.43 -13.51 13.59
C THR A 379 1.18 -14.35 13.35
N VAL A 380 0.29 -13.93 12.44
CA VAL A 380 -0.84 -14.73 11.97
C VAL A 380 -1.11 -14.40 10.50
N GLY A 381 -1.69 -15.34 9.76
CA GLY A 381 -1.96 -15.13 8.36
C GLY A 381 -2.65 -16.32 7.72
N TYR A 382 -3.02 -16.17 6.45
CA TYR A 382 -3.63 -17.24 5.69
C TYR A 382 -3.15 -17.24 4.23
N PHE A 383 -3.25 -18.40 3.57
CA PHE A 383 -2.89 -18.54 2.17
C PHE A 383 -3.84 -19.53 1.49
N ARG A 384 -4.57 -19.04 0.49
CA ARG A 384 -5.53 -19.81 -0.30
C ARG A 384 -5.10 -19.87 -1.77
N VAL A 385 -5.11 -21.08 -2.30
CA VAL A 385 -5.12 -21.34 -3.74
C VAL A 385 -6.51 -21.81 -4.15
N PHE A 386 -7.11 -21.14 -5.12
CA PHE A 386 -8.40 -21.55 -5.68
C PHE A 386 -8.58 -21.05 -7.11
N GLU A 387 -8.91 -21.97 -8.01
CA GLU A 387 -9.28 -21.67 -9.40
C GLU A 387 -10.10 -22.85 -9.95
N THR A 388 -11.29 -22.58 -10.45
CA THR A 388 -12.15 -23.57 -11.10
C THR A 388 -11.76 -23.74 -12.57
N PRO A 389 -12.01 -24.92 -13.19
CA PRO A 389 -11.88 -25.04 -14.64
C PRO A 389 -12.80 -24.06 -15.38
N PHE A 390 -12.29 -23.49 -16.47
CA PHE A 390 -13.10 -22.64 -17.35
C PHE A 390 -14.26 -23.43 -17.96
N LYS A 391 -15.47 -22.87 -17.83
CA LYS A 391 -16.70 -23.34 -18.48
C LYS A 391 -17.33 -22.14 -19.19
N ASN A 392 -17.54 -22.24 -20.50
CA ASN A 392 -18.07 -21.14 -21.32
C ASN A 392 -17.32 -19.81 -21.11
N ASN A 393 -15.98 -19.86 -21.10
CA ASN A 393 -15.07 -18.73 -20.81
C ASN A 393 -15.25 -18.06 -19.43
N LYS A 394 -15.97 -18.68 -18.49
CA LYS A 394 -16.06 -18.21 -17.09
C LYS A 394 -15.35 -19.19 -16.14
N ALA A 395 -14.70 -18.65 -15.13
CA ALA A 395 -14.11 -19.39 -14.03
C ALA A 395 -14.08 -18.52 -12.77
N TYR A 396 -14.18 -19.14 -11.60
CA TYR A 396 -13.86 -18.50 -10.32
C TYR A 396 -12.38 -18.72 -10.00
N GLY A 397 -11.69 -17.67 -9.57
CA GLY A 397 -10.28 -17.72 -9.21
C GLY A 397 -9.76 -16.36 -8.80
N TYR A 398 -8.44 -16.28 -8.64
CA TYR A 398 -7.74 -15.08 -8.16
C TYR A 398 -6.54 -14.78 -9.08
N HIS A 399 -6.83 -14.39 -10.32
CA HIS A 399 -5.79 -13.83 -11.21
C HIS A 399 -5.42 -12.41 -10.76
N LYS A 400 -6.41 -11.56 -10.45
CA LYS A 400 -6.23 -10.46 -9.50
C LYS A 400 -6.19 -11.10 -8.09
N PRO A 401 -5.06 -11.03 -7.38
CA PRO A 401 -4.93 -11.72 -6.09
C PRO A 401 -5.74 -11.00 -5.02
N ILE A 402 -5.96 -11.68 -3.90
CA ILE A 402 -6.11 -10.96 -2.63
C ILE A 402 -4.72 -10.83 -2.03
N MET A 403 -4.27 -9.60 -1.78
CA MET A 403 -3.14 -9.30 -0.91
C MET A 403 -3.70 -8.49 0.25
N LEU A 404 -3.72 -9.09 1.42
CA LEU A 404 -4.30 -8.51 2.63
C LEU A 404 -3.19 -8.26 3.64
N ALA A 405 -3.20 -7.07 4.23
CA ALA A 405 -2.35 -6.67 5.34
C ALA A 405 -3.22 -6.12 6.46
N GLY A 406 -2.85 -6.34 7.70
CA GLY A 406 -3.65 -5.90 8.83
C GLY A 406 -2.91 -6.06 10.14
N GLY A 407 -3.48 -5.56 11.22
CA GLY A 407 -2.85 -5.68 12.51
C GLY A 407 -3.62 -5.17 13.69
N ILE A 408 -2.88 -5.21 14.79
CA ILE A 408 -3.19 -4.50 16.01
C ILE A 408 -2.03 -3.58 16.36
N GLY A 409 -2.41 -2.48 16.97
CA GLY A 409 -1.52 -1.53 17.60
C GLY A 409 -2.05 -1.11 18.97
N GLU A 410 -1.40 -0.13 19.56
CA GLU A 410 -1.74 0.43 20.86
C GLU A 410 -1.86 1.95 20.79
N VAL A 411 -2.87 2.49 21.46
CA VAL A 411 -3.08 3.94 21.59
C VAL A 411 -3.30 4.29 23.06
N LYS A 412 -2.68 5.38 23.52
CA LYS A 412 -2.92 5.88 24.88
C LYS A 412 -4.35 6.39 24.97
N GLY A 413 -5.02 6.18 26.10
CA GLY A 413 -6.42 6.60 26.28
C GLY A 413 -6.65 8.08 26.01
N ARG A 414 -5.71 8.94 26.41
CA ARG A 414 -5.73 10.39 26.13
C ARG A 414 -5.58 10.78 24.65
N ASN A 415 -5.08 9.87 23.81
CA ASN A 415 -4.79 10.10 22.40
C ASN A 415 -5.77 9.36 21.46
N SER A 416 -6.79 8.70 22.01
CA SER A 416 -7.65 7.77 21.26
C SER A 416 -8.64 8.44 20.32
N LEU A 417 -8.82 9.76 20.45
CA LEU A 417 -9.67 10.58 19.60
C LEU A 417 -8.85 11.78 19.10
N LYS A 418 -9.17 12.30 17.91
CA LYS A 418 -8.62 13.54 17.39
C LYS A 418 -8.93 14.70 18.35
N ASN A 419 -8.01 15.64 18.49
CA ASN A 419 -8.25 16.87 19.25
C ASN A 419 -8.92 17.93 18.37
N LEU A 420 -9.32 19.04 19.00
CA LEU A 420 -9.87 20.18 18.28
C LEU A 420 -8.76 20.95 17.55
N VAL A 421 -8.85 20.96 16.23
CA VAL A 421 -8.06 21.84 15.36
C VAL A 421 -8.75 23.20 15.25
N GLN A 422 -7.97 24.27 15.22
CA GLN A 422 -8.44 25.65 15.11
C GLN A 422 -7.85 26.30 13.86
N ALA A 423 -8.50 27.33 13.32
CA ALA A 423 -7.91 28.16 12.27
C ALA A 423 -6.56 28.75 12.74
N GLY A 424 -5.57 28.72 11.85
CA GLY A 424 -4.20 29.13 12.13
C GLY A 424 -3.30 28.03 12.69
N ASP A 425 -3.83 26.83 12.94
CA ASP A 425 -3.00 25.65 13.21
C ASP A 425 -2.18 25.28 11.95
N LEU A 426 -0.97 24.77 12.17
CA LEU A 426 -0.04 24.46 11.09
C LEU A 426 -0.41 23.13 10.43
N VAL A 427 -0.47 23.12 9.10
CA VAL A 427 -0.59 21.89 8.30
C VAL A 427 0.80 21.39 7.95
N VAL A 428 1.07 20.14 8.30
CA VAL A 428 2.40 19.53 8.21
C VAL A 428 2.34 18.28 7.34
N VAL A 429 3.31 18.11 6.45
CA VAL A 429 3.60 16.85 5.78
C VAL A 429 4.83 16.24 6.45
N LEU A 430 4.68 15.03 6.99
CA LEU A 430 5.75 14.26 7.63
C LEU A 430 6.11 13.06 6.74
N GLY A 431 7.41 12.85 6.49
CA GLY A 431 7.91 11.67 5.80
C GLY A 431 8.48 11.91 4.41
N GLY A 432 8.30 10.94 3.51
CA GLY A 432 9.01 10.88 2.22
C GLY A 432 8.68 12.03 1.25
N PRO A 433 9.62 12.44 0.38
CA PRO A 433 9.35 13.43 -0.67
C PRO A 433 8.50 12.86 -1.79
N SER A 434 7.74 13.72 -2.47
CA SER A 434 6.91 13.37 -3.62
C SER A 434 7.73 12.95 -4.85
N MET A 435 7.25 11.91 -5.51
CA MET A 435 7.71 11.33 -6.77
C MET A 435 6.50 11.00 -7.64
N LEU A 436 6.70 10.76 -8.95
CA LEU A 436 5.62 10.30 -9.83
C LEU A 436 5.32 8.82 -9.59
N ILE A 437 4.57 8.52 -8.53
CA ILE A 437 4.18 7.17 -8.12
C ILE A 437 2.66 7.16 -7.93
N GLY A 438 1.99 6.10 -8.43
CA GLY A 438 0.59 5.85 -8.11
C GLY A 438 -0.38 6.92 -8.57
N LEU A 439 -0.02 7.78 -9.54
CA LEU A 439 -0.91 8.85 -9.98
C LEU A 439 -2.21 8.24 -10.51
N GLY A 440 -3.33 8.56 -9.86
CA GLY A 440 -4.62 8.02 -10.23
C GLY A 440 -4.92 6.60 -9.70
N GLY A 441 -4.17 6.10 -8.71
CA GLY A 441 -4.32 4.75 -8.17
C GLY A 441 -5.71 4.42 -7.63
N GLY A 442 -6.40 5.39 -7.01
CA GLY A 442 -7.81 5.24 -6.59
C GLY A 442 -8.77 4.96 -7.77
N ALA A 443 -8.58 5.66 -8.89
CA ALA A 443 -9.34 5.43 -10.12
C ALA A 443 -8.96 4.09 -10.79
N ALA A 444 -7.66 3.80 -10.91
CA ALA A 444 -7.16 2.56 -11.52
C ALA A 444 -7.62 1.30 -10.73
N SER A 445 -7.56 1.35 -9.40
CA SER A 445 -7.99 0.25 -8.53
C SER A 445 -9.49 -0.09 -8.64
N SER A 446 -10.29 0.89 -9.06
CA SER A 446 -11.74 0.78 -9.28
C SER A 446 -12.11 0.09 -10.61
N MET A 447 -11.13 -0.25 -11.46
CA MET A 447 -11.34 -0.90 -12.76
C MET A 447 -10.96 -2.40 -12.76
N SER A 448 -11.49 -3.14 -13.75
CA SER A 448 -11.13 -4.54 -14.01
C SER A 448 -9.69 -4.67 -14.52
N SER A 449 -8.94 -5.64 -13.98
CA SER A 449 -7.53 -5.83 -14.35
C SER A 449 -7.39 -6.45 -15.74
N GLY A 450 -6.59 -5.82 -16.60
CA GLY A 450 -6.21 -6.35 -17.92
C GLY A 450 -6.72 -5.56 -19.13
N ASP A 451 -7.62 -4.59 -18.93
CA ASP A 451 -8.17 -3.70 -19.97
C ASP A 451 -7.50 -2.30 -20.02
N SER A 452 -6.46 -2.07 -19.21
CA SER A 452 -5.73 -0.79 -19.06
C SER A 452 -4.77 -0.48 -20.24
N ASP A 453 -4.40 0.79 -20.42
CA ASP A 453 -3.30 1.20 -21.30
C ASP A 453 -1.93 0.91 -20.64
N GLU A 454 -0.85 0.80 -21.41
CA GLU A 454 0.50 0.47 -20.90
C GLU A 454 1.01 1.51 -19.87
N ASP A 455 0.67 2.78 -20.07
CA ASP A 455 0.99 3.88 -19.15
C ASP A 455 0.27 3.76 -17.80
N LEU A 456 -0.94 3.19 -17.78
CA LEU A 456 -1.72 2.95 -16.55
C LEU A 456 -1.13 1.80 -15.71
N ASP A 457 -0.52 0.81 -16.37
CA ASP A 457 0.18 -0.29 -15.69
C ASP A 457 1.46 0.23 -15.00
N PHE A 458 2.18 1.19 -15.59
CA PHE A 458 3.31 1.86 -14.93
C PHE A 458 2.88 2.73 -13.75
N ALA A 459 1.77 3.46 -13.88
CA ALA A 459 1.20 4.23 -12.78
C ALA A 459 0.84 3.33 -11.58
N SER A 460 0.55 2.05 -11.81
CA SER A 460 0.23 1.06 -10.77
C SER A 460 1.46 0.49 -10.05
N VAL A 461 2.68 0.78 -10.49
CA VAL A 461 3.92 0.33 -9.85
C VAL A 461 4.18 1.18 -8.61
N GLN A 462 4.09 0.54 -7.45
CA GLN A 462 4.33 1.17 -6.15
C GLN A 462 5.82 1.17 -5.79
N ARG A 463 6.18 1.93 -4.75
CA ARG A 463 7.55 2.01 -4.23
C ARG A 463 7.54 2.12 -2.71
N GLU A 464 8.27 1.24 -2.05
CA GLU A 464 8.38 1.18 -0.60
C GLU A 464 9.72 1.72 -0.06
N ASN A 465 9.67 2.32 1.12
CA ASN A 465 10.82 2.63 1.95
C ASN A 465 10.47 2.54 3.45
N ALA A 466 10.35 1.33 3.96
CA ALA A 466 9.94 1.07 5.35
C ALA A 466 10.79 1.78 6.43
N GLU A 467 12.08 2.03 6.18
CA GLU A 467 12.94 2.84 7.05
C GLU A 467 12.44 4.29 7.21
N MET A 468 11.94 4.90 6.13
CA MET A 468 11.33 6.24 6.18
C MET A 468 10.08 6.24 7.06
N GLU A 469 9.22 5.22 6.91
CA GLU A 469 8.02 5.10 7.74
C GLU A 469 8.37 4.82 9.21
N ARG A 470 9.46 4.09 9.47
CA ARG A 470 9.99 3.90 10.82
C ARG A 470 10.42 5.23 11.45
N ARG A 471 11.10 6.11 10.70
CA ARG A 471 11.46 7.46 11.18
C ARG A 471 10.21 8.28 11.51
N CYS A 472 9.18 8.22 10.67
CA CYS A 472 7.90 8.85 10.95
C CYS A 472 7.28 8.31 12.24
N GLN A 473 7.26 6.98 12.40
CA GLN A 473 6.71 6.33 13.59
C GLN A 473 7.44 6.74 14.87
N GLU A 474 8.77 6.95 14.84
CA GLU A 474 9.50 7.44 16.01
C GLU A 474 9.13 8.88 16.39
N VAL A 475 8.82 9.75 15.41
CA VAL A 475 8.27 11.09 15.67
C VAL A 475 6.88 10.98 16.29
N ILE A 476 6.00 10.14 15.74
CA ILE A 476 4.65 9.90 16.26
C ILE A 476 4.72 9.36 17.70
N ASN A 477 5.57 8.36 17.94
CA ASN A 477 5.79 7.76 19.26
C ASN A 477 6.23 8.81 20.29
N GLN A 478 7.16 9.70 19.93
CA GLN A 478 7.58 10.77 20.82
C GLN A 478 6.45 11.77 21.09
N CYS A 479 5.73 12.21 20.06
CA CYS A 479 4.62 13.17 20.25
C CYS A 479 3.53 12.58 21.15
N ALA A 480 3.15 11.32 20.88
CA ALA A 480 2.16 10.59 21.66
C ALA A 480 2.61 10.27 23.10
N SER A 481 3.93 10.26 23.38
CA SER A 481 4.42 10.02 24.73
C SER A 481 4.24 11.24 25.64
N GLU A 482 4.33 12.46 25.08
CA GLU A 482 4.13 13.72 25.79
C GLU A 482 2.72 13.87 26.38
N SER A 483 2.61 14.76 27.37
CA SER A 483 1.33 15.16 27.97
C SER A 483 1.36 16.65 28.28
N PRO A 484 0.64 17.50 27.52
CA PRO A 484 -0.24 17.15 26.40
C PRO A 484 0.53 16.61 25.17
N ASN A 485 -0.18 15.88 24.29
CA ASN A 485 0.35 15.48 22.98
C ASN A 485 0.63 16.72 22.11
N LEU A 486 1.63 16.64 21.24
CA LEU A 486 2.00 17.72 20.32
C LEU A 486 1.17 17.73 19.04
N ILE A 487 0.54 16.60 18.70
CA ILE A 487 -0.30 16.39 17.52
C ILE A 487 -1.76 16.62 17.89
N GLU A 488 -2.46 17.47 17.13
CA GLU A 488 -3.90 17.70 17.30
C GLU A 488 -4.73 16.82 16.36
N PHE A 489 -4.22 16.61 15.16
CA PHE A 489 -4.82 15.75 14.14
C PHE A 489 -3.69 15.10 13.33
N ILE A 490 -3.87 13.85 12.93
CA ILE A 490 -2.98 13.12 12.04
C ILE A 490 -3.82 12.24 11.13
N HIS A 491 -3.43 12.11 9.86
CA HIS A 491 -4.04 11.19 8.90
C HIS A 491 -2.94 10.58 8.03
N ASP A 492 -3.17 9.37 7.55
CA ASP A 492 -2.28 8.74 6.58
C ASP A 492 -2.37 9.49 5.23
N VAL A 493 -1.37 9.26 4.37
CA VAL A 493 -1.44 9.61 2.95
C VAL A 493 -1.43 8.32 2.15
N GLY A 494 -2.56 8.05 1.49
CA GLY A 494 -2.79 6.87 0.66
C GLY A 494 -3.29 7.24 -0.73
N ALA A 495 -4.45 6.70 -1.12
CA ALA A 495 -5.08 6.94 -2.41
C ALA A 495 -5.36 8.44 -2.64
N GLY A 496 -5.03 8.94 -3.83
CA GLY A 496 -5.12 10.37 -4.16
C GLY A 496 -4.08 11.28 -3.50
N GLY A 497 -3.21 10.76 -2.65
CA GLY A 497 -2.11 11.52 -2.07
C GLY A 497 -2.56 12.69 -1.19
N LEU A 498 -1.84 13.82 -1.27
CA LEU A 498 -2.17 15.03 -0.50
C LEU A 498 -3.50 15.65 -0.94
N SER A 499 -3.89 15.40 -2.20
CA SER A 499 -5.17 15.85 -2.75
C SER A 499 -6.39 15.23 -2.08
N ASN A 500 -6.25 14.09 -1.40
CA ASN A 500 -7.31 13.53 -0.56
C ASN A 500 -7.07 13.85 0.93
N ALA A 501 -5.87 13.56 1.43
CA ALA A 501 -5.57 13.60 2.86
C ALA A 501 -5.69 15.01 3.48
N ILE A 502 -5.26 16.07 2.78
CA ILE A 502 -5.35 17.44 3.30
C ILE A 502 -6.81 17.95 3.27
N PRO A 503 -7.58 17.77 2.18
CA PRO A 503 -9.01 18.10 2.21
C PRO A 503 -9.82 17.30 3.24
N GLU A 504 -9.51 16.02 3.48
CA GLU A 504 -10.14 15.23 4.55
C GLU A 504 -9.85 15.81 5.93
N LEU A 505 -8.60 16.19 6.22
CA LEU A 505 -8.24 16.91 7.46
C LEU A 505 -9.09 18.18 7.62
N ALA A 506 -9.19 18.98 6.56
CA ALA A 506 -9.96 20.23 6.57
C ALA A 506 -11.45 19.97 6.88
N LYS A 507 -12.05 19.03 6.14
CA LYS A 507 -13.44 18.60 6.28
C LYS A 507 -13.75 18.07 7.68
N ASP A 508 -12.93 17.16 8.20
CA ASP A 508 -13.15 16.53 9.51
C ASP A 508 -13.03 17.54 10.66
N CYS A 509 -12.29 18.63 10.43
CA CYS A 509 -12.17 19.74 11.37
C CYS A 509 -13.24 20.83 11.17
N ASN A 510 -14.06 20.76 10.12
CA ASN A 510 -14.97 21.83 9.67
C ASN A 510 -14.23 23.17 9.45
N LEU A 511 -13.07 23.11 8.81
CA LEU A 511 -12.21 24.24 8.49
C LEU A 511 -11.79 24.16 7.02
N GLY A 512 -11.19 25.23 6.52
CA GLY A 512 -10.49 25.24 5.24
C GLY A 512 -8.99 25.09 5.44
N VAL A 513 -8.27 25.11 4.33
CA VAL A 513 -6.81 25.00 4.31
C VAL A 513 -6.23 25.89 3.23
N ARG A 514 -5.11 26.56 3.56
CA ARG A 514 -4.25 27.24 2.61
C ARG A 514 -2.87 26.61 2.61
N ILE A 515 -2.46 26.11 1.45
CA ILE A 515 -1.23 25.37 1.21
C ILE A 515 -0.35 26.12 0.21
N ASP A 516 0.94 26.23 0.49
CA ASP A 516 1.95 26.62 -0.50
C ASP A 516 2.56 25.35 -1.12
N LEU A 517 2.28 25.16 -2.41
CA LEU A 517 2.74 24.00 -3.16
C LEU A 517 4.27 23.85 -3.14
N ASN A 518 5.01 24.97 -3.09
CA ASN A 518 6.47 24.95 -3.14
C ASN A 518 7.13 24.54 -1.82
N LEU A 519 6.35 24.44 -0.75
CA LEU A 519 6.83 23.92 0.53
C LEU A 519 6.71 22.39 0.62
N ILE A 520 6.00 21.75 -0.31
CA ILE A 520 5.89 20.29 -0.35
C ILE A 520 7.25 19.70 -0.78
N PRO A 521 7.83 18.74 -0.04
CA PRO A 521 9.07 18.10 -0.43
C PRO A 521 8.87 17.29 -1.71
N VAL A 522 9.73 17.51 -2.70
CA VAL A 522 9.65 16.87 -4.02
C VAL A 522 11.04 16.35 -4.40
N ALA A 523 11.13 15.06 -4.72
CA ALA A 523 12.37 14.43 -5.16
C ALA A 523 12.54 14.53 -6.69
N ASP A 524 11.44 14.54 -7.44
CA ASP A 524 11.45 14.81 -8.88
C ASP A 524 11.04 16.27 -9.16
N PRO A 525 11.98 17.18 -9.42
CA PRO A 525 11.67 18.59 -9.64
C PRO A 525 10.88 18.87 -10.93
N SER A 526 10.69 17.86 -11.81
CA SER A 526 9.94 17.98 -13.06
C SER A 526 8.42 17.91 -12.88
N LEU A 527 7.93 17.44 -11.74
CA LEU A 527 6.50 17.20 -11.50
C LEU A 527 5.65 18.46 -11.68
N SER A 528 4.58 18.35 -12.45
CA SER A 528 3.55 19.40 -12.55
C SER A 528 2.85 19.62 -11.20
N PRO A 529 2.13 20.74 -11.02
CA PRO A 529 1.35 20.96 -9.81
C PRO A 529 0.34 19.85 -9.49
N MET A 530 -0.33 19.31 -10.51
CA MET A 530 -1.26 18.18 -10.36
C MET A 530 -0.56 16.93 -9.83
N GLU A 531 0.64 16.64 -10.34
CA GLU A 531 1.45 15.48 -9.92
C GLU A 531 2.01 15.67 -8.50
N ILE A 532 2.49 16.86 -8.14
CA ILE A 532 2.95 17.14 -6.76
C ILE A 532 1.81 16.95 -5.76
N TRP A 533 0.60 17.39 -6.13
CA TRP A 533 -0.57 17.34 -5.27
C TRP A 533 -1.20 15.94 -5.16
N SER A 534 -1.23 15.18 -6.25
CA SER A 534 -2.06 13.97 -6.38
C SER A 534 -1.27 12.66 -6.50
N ASN A 535 0.08 12.70 -6.44
CA ASN A 535 0.87 11.46 -6.38
C ASN A 535 0.60 10.67 -5.10
N GLU A 536 0.66 9.34 -5.21
CA GLU A 536 0.50 8.40 -4.11
C GLU A 536 1.87 7.90 -3.60
N SER A 537 2.87 8.80 -3.56
CA SER A 537 4.15 8.48 -2.91
C SER A 537 3.90 8.03 -1.46
N GLN A 538 4.63 7.00 -1.05
CA GLN A 538 4.44 6.30 0.22
C GLN A 538 5.14 6.99 1.39
N GLU A 539 4.96 6.43 2.59
CA GLU A 539 5.61 6.88 3.84
C GLU A 539 5.35 8.35 4.17
N ARG A 540 4.11 8.82 3.98
CA ARG A 540 3.69 10.19 4.28
C ARG A 540 2.49 10.24 5.21
N TYR A 541 2.48 11.25 6.05
CA TYR A 541 1.38 11.59 6.96
C TYR A 541 1.08 13.08 6.85
N VAL A 542 -0.18 13.46 7.03
CA VAL A 542 -0.59 14.86 7.20
C VAL A 542 -0.97 15.10 8.65
N LEU A 543 -0.54 16.22 9.21
CA LEU A 543 -0.79 16.56 10.61
C LEU A 543 -1.28 18.01 10.76
N ALA A 544 -2.08 18.25 11.80
CA ALA A 544 -2.32 19.57 12.35
C ALA A 544 -1.61 19.70 13.71
N ILE A 545 -0.80 20.75 13.87
CA ILE A 545 -0.16 21.08 15.16
C ILE A 545 -0.33 22.56 15.51
N LYS A 546 -0.28 22.88 16.81
CA LYS A 546 -0.27 24.28 17.27
C LYS A 546 1.02 24.99 16.83
N PRO A 547 0.96 26.27 16.43
CA PRO A 547 2.16 27.05 16.10
C PRO A 547 3.19 27.10 17.24
N SER A 548 2.73 27.08 18.50
CA SER A 548 3.60 27.04 19.69
C SER A 548 4.43 25.76 19.81
N ASN A 549 4.00 24.67 19.16
CA ASN A 549 4.67 23.37 19.23
C ASN A 549 5.71 23.18 18.11
N LYS A 550 5.76 24.10 17.13
CA LYS A 550 6.60 23.99 15.93
C LYS A 550 8.06 23.66 16.27
N ASP A 551 8.70 24.47 17.12
CA ASP A 551 10.12 24.32 17.45
C ASP A 551 10.45 22.99 18.13
N ILE A 552 9.53 22.47 18.94
CA ILE A 552 9.71 21.17 19.62
C ILE A 552 9.53 20.04 18.60
N PHE A 553 8.50 20.14 17.75
CA PHE A 553 8.23 19.17 16.69
C PHE A 553 9.41 19.07 15.71
N GLU A 554 9.94 20.20 15.22
CA GLU A 554 11.12 20.24 14.35
C GLU A 554 12.34 19.59 15.00
N LYS A 555 12.57 19.81 16.30
CA LYS A 555 13.68 19.16 17.02
C LYS A 555 13.51 17.66 17.11
N ILE A 556 12.29 17.17 17.31
CA ILE A 556 11.99 15.73 17.31
C ILE A 556 12.26 15.15 15.92
N CYS A 557 11.72 15.77 14.87
CA CYS A 557 11.95 15.34 13.48
C CYS A 557 13.44 15.32 13.15
N PHE A 558 14.19 16.36 13.49
CA PHE A 558 15.64 16.42 13.28
C PHE A 558 16.39 15.31 14.02
N ARG A 559 16.02 15.03 15.28
CA ARG A 559 16.62 13.95 16.07
C ARG A 559 16.42 12.59 15.42
N GLU A 560 15.20 12.31 14.95
CA GLU A 560 14.85 11.06 14.27
C GLU A 560 15.22 11.05 12.78
N ARG A 561 15.79 12.15 12.27
CA ARG A 561 16.05 12.40 10.84
C ARG A 561 14.79 12.26 9.99
N CYS A 562 13.60 12.48 10.53
CA CYS A 562 12.38 12.41 9.74
C CYS A 562 12.21 13.71 8.94
N PRO A 563 12.07 13.68 7.60
CA PRO A 563 11.77 14.88 6.84
C PRO A 563 10.40 15.45 7.23
N VAL A 564 10.33 16.76 7.31
CA VAL A 564 9.13 17.49 7.72
C VAL A 564 8.99 18.77 6.92
N ALA A 565 7.77 19.08 6.51
CA ALA A 565 7.44 20.33 5.85
C ALA A 565 6.18 20.96 6.44
N PHE A 566 6.26 22.25 6.77
CA PHE A 566 5.11 23.06 7.17
C PHE A 566 4.52 23.69 5.92
N VAL A 567 3.57 23.01 5.31
CA VAL A 567 3.08 23.32 3.97
C VAL A 567 2.00 24.39 3.97
N GLY A 568 1.40 24.70 5.11
CA GLY A 568 0.30 25.65 5.17
C GLY A 568 -0.34 25.79 6.54
N THR A 569 -1.56 26.33 6.54
CA THR A 569 -2.36 26.55 7.75
C THR A 569 -3.84 26.25 7.50
N THR A 570 -4.54 25.83 8.55
CA THR A 570 -6.01 25.79 8.54
C THR A 570 -6.60 27.19 8.55
N THR A 571 -7.79 27.36 7.98
CA THR A 571 -8.47 28.65 7.80
C THR A 571 -9.94 28.57 8.22
N ASP A 572 -10.56 29.72 8.50
CA ASP A 572 -12.01 29.82 8.74
C ASP A 572 -12.84 29.79 7.43
N THR A 573 -12.19 29.67 6.27
CA THR A 573 -12.87 29.54 4.97
C THR A 573 -13.32 28.09 4.77
N ASP A 574 -14.36 27.82 3.99
CA ASP A 574 -14.78 26.45 3.65
C ASP A 574 -14.15 26.01 2.32
N SER A 575 -12.84 26.21 2.16
CA SER A 575 -12.11 26.06 0.89
C SER A 575 -10.78 25.35 1.03
N VAL A 576 -10.40 24.68 -0.06
CA VAL A 576 -9.04 24.17 -0.29
C VAL A 576 -8.34 25.14 -1.24
N GLU A 577 -7.34 25.84 -0.74
CA GLU A 577 -6.52 26.79 -1.49
C GLU A 577 -5.09 26.25 -1.59
N VAL A 578 -4.68 25.80 -2.78
CA VAL A 578 -3.29 25.44 -3.07
C VAL A 578 -2.71 26.51 -3.99
N TYR A 579 -1.66 27.17 -3.52
CA TYR A 579 -1.01 28.29 -4.21
C TYR A 579 0.41 27.90 -4.63
N ASP A 580 0.76 28.08 -5.90
CA ASP A 580 2.13 27.98 -6.40
C ASP A 580 2.78 29.37 -6.32
N SER A 581 3.46 29.64 -5.21
CA SER A 581 4.12 30.91 -4.92
C SER A 581 5.24 31.31 -5.89
N VAL A 582 5.79 30.36 -6.66
CA VAL A 582 6.84 30.61 -7.66
C VAL A 582 6.23 31.08 -8.98
N ARG A 583 5.05 30.57 -9.33
CA ARG A 583 4.35 30.90 -10.59
C ARG A 583 3.23 31.92 -10.43
N ASP A 584 2.88 32.28 -9.20
CA ASP A 584 1.77 33.19 -8.89
C ASP A 584 0.44 32.68 -9.48
N GLU A 585 0.15 31.39 -9.27
CA GLU A 585 -1.05 30.73 -9.75
C GLU A 585 -1.67 29.81 -8.69
N TYR A 586 -2.95 29.46 -8.85
CA TYR A 586 -3.66 28.53 -7.96
C TYR A 586 -3.94 27.22 -8.69
N PRO A 587 -3.12 26.17 -8.48
CA PRO A 587 -3.43 24.83 -8.94
C PRO A 587 -4.80 24.33 -8.46
N VAL A 588 -5.20 24.68 -7.23
CA VAL A 588 -6.50 24.32 -6.65
C VAL A 588 -7.07 25.52 -5.92
N ASN A 589 -8.31 25.88 -6.24
CA ASN A 589 -9.09 26.84 -5.47
C ASN A 589 -10.58 26.50 -5.54
N VAL A 590 -11.00 25.60 -4.66
CA VAL A 590 -12.36 25.04 -4.67
C VAL A 590 -12.96 25.00 -3.26
N PRO A 591 -14.28 25.19 -3.11
CA PRO A 591 -14.93 24.96 -1.83
C PRO A 591 -14.93 23.47 -1.49
N LEU A 592 -14.88 23.13 -0.19
CA LEU A 592 -14.95 21.73 0.26
C LEU A 592 -16.25 21.05 -0.17
N SER A 593 -17.35 21.81 -0.29
CA SER A 593 -18.63 21.33 -0.81
C SER A 593 -18.55 20.83 -2.25
N MET A 594 -17.55 21.24 -3.04
CA MET A 594 -17.33 20.70 -4.38
C MET A 594 -16.82 19.25 -4.32
N LEU A 595 -15.90 18.97 -3.39
CA LEU A 595 -15.25 17.66 -3.27
C LEU A 595 -16.12 16.66 -2.51
N PHE A 596 -16.73 17.12 -1.42
CA PHE A 596 -17.45 16.28 -0.46
C PHE A 596 -18.95 16.51 -0.44
N GLY A 597 -19.49 17.28 -1.40
CA GLY A 597 -20.92 17.50 -1.54
C GLY A 597 -21.69 16.21 -1.81
N GLU A 598 -23.01 16.27 -1.64
CA GLU A 598 -23.92 15.17 -1.96
C GLU A 598 -24.05 15.02 -3.49
N LEU A 599 -23.15 14.25 -4.09
CA LEU A 599 -23.35 13.68 -5.41
C LEU A 599 -24.37 12.53 -5.27
N PRO A 600 -25.36 12.43 -6.18
CA PRO A 600 -26.28 11.31 -6.18
C PRO A 600 -25.49 10.01 -6.32
N ILE A 601 -25.68 9.09 -5.36
CA ILE A 601 -25.18 7.72 -5.48
C ILE A 601 -26.23 6.95 -6.28
N LYS A 602 -25.79 6.28 -7.34
CA LYS A 602 -26.67 5.45 -8.16
C LYS A 602 -27.20 4.25 -7.35
N ASP A 603 -28.50 4.05 -7.37
CA ASP A 603 -29.16 2.89 -6.75
C ASP A 603 -28.70 1.58 -7.42
N MET A 604 -28.56 0.54 -6.60
CA MET A 604 -28.27 -0.83 -7.03
C MET A 604 -29.59 -1.55 -7.34
N GLU A 605 -30.02 -1.52 -8.59
CA GLU A 605 -31.22 -2.21 -9.06
C GLU A 605 -30.90 -3.60 -9.64
N LEU A 606 -31.43 -4.65 -9.00
CA LEU A 606 -31.18 -6.03 -9.41
C LEU A 606 -32.40 -6.93 -9.24
N SER A 607 -32.47 -7.96 -10.07
CA SER A 607 -33.41 -9.09 -9.91
C SER A 607 -32.70 -10.26 -9.26
N LYS A 608 -33.43 -11.06 -8.48
CA LYS A 608 -32.85 -12.29 -7.91
C LYS A 608 -32.38 -13.20 -9.03
N PRO A 609 -31.11 -13.66 -9.01
CA PRO A 609 -30.63 -14.61 -9.99
C PRO A 609 -31.35 -15.96 -9.80
N LEU A 610 -31.29 -16.80 -10.83
CA LEU A 610 -31.74 -18.19 -10.71
C LEU A 610 -31.00 -18.87 -9.54
N PRO A 611 -31.65 -19.78 -8.80
CA PRO A 611 -30.98 -20.50 -7.71
C PRO A 611 -29.68 -21.12 -8.21
N PHE A 612 -28.60 -20.98 -7.43
CA PHE A 612 -27.32 -21.63 -7.74
C PHE A 612 -27.58 -23.10 -8.06
N GLN A 613 -27.16 -23.55 -9.26
CA GLN A 613 -27.25 -24.96 -9.59
C GLN A 613 -26.43 -25.74 -8.58
N ASN A 614 -27.07 -26.68 -7.87
CA ASN A 614 -26.36 -27.66 -7.08
C ASN A 614 -25.33 -28.34 -7.99
N LEU A 615 -24.03 -28.20 -7.68
CA LEU A 615 -23.05 -29.05 -8.33
C LEU A 615 -23.46 -30.49 -8.07
N GLU A 616 -23.47 -31.32 -9.13
CA GLU A 616 -23.64 -32.75 -8.95
C GLU A 616 -22.65 -33.20 -7.87
N ILE A 617 -23.14 -33.97 -6.89
CA ILE A 617 -22.27 -34.65 -5.94
C ILE A 617 -21.46 -35.64 -6.75
N ILE A 618 -20.29 -35.21 -7.21
CA ILE A 618 -19.35 -36.08 -7.91
C ILE A 618 -18.80 -36.99 -6.81
N ASN A 619 -19.36 -38.19 -6.74
CA ASN A 619 -18.86 -39.23 -5.86
C ASN A 619 -17.53 -39.72 -6.45
N PHE A 620 -16.45 -39.02 -6.14
CA PHE A 620 -15.12 -39.47 -6.50
C PHE A 620 -14.85 -40.79 -5.78
N LYS A 621 -14.72 -41.88 -6.55
CA LYS A 621 -14.08 -43.10 -6.06
C LYS A 621 -12.59 -42.83 -5.92
N LEU A 622 -12.22 -42.05 -4.91
CA LEU A 622 -10.84 -41.77 -4.52
C LEU A 622 -10.44 -42.74 -3.41
N ASP A 623 -9.26 -43.34 -3.54
CA ASP A 623 -8.64 -44.05 -2.43
C ASP A 623 -8.30 -43.07 -1.29
N LEU A 624 -8.42 -43.51 -0.04
CA LEU A 624 -8.19 -42.64 1.11
C LEU A 624 -6.74 -42.16 1.20
N ALA A 625 -5.76 -43.02 0.89
CA ALA A 625 -4.35 -42.62 0.92
C ALA A 625 -4.06 -41.58 -0.17
N GLU A 626 -4.66 -41.76 -1.35
CA GLU A 626 -4.60 -40.76 -2.42
C GLU A 626 -5.24 -39.43 -1.99
N ALA A 627 -6.43 -39.46 -1.36
CA ALA A 627 -7.11 -38.27 -0.87
C ALA A 627 -6.28 -37.50 0.16
N ILE A 628 -5.70 -38.20 1.14
CA ILE A 628 -4.82 -37.61 2.16
C ILE A 628 -3.61 -36.94 1.49
N ASN A 629 -2.96 -37.62 0.54
CA ASN A 629 -1.80 -37.06 -0.16
C ASN A 629 -2.18 -35.78 -0.93
N ARG A 630 -3.30 -35.81 -1.68
CA ARG A 630 -3.79 -34.63 -2.41
C ARG A 630 -4.11 -33.47 -1.47
N ILE A 631 -4.79 -33.72 -0.35
CA ILE A 631 -5.16 -32.69 0.63
C ILE A 631 -3.91 -32.09 1.27
N LEU A 632 -3.02 -32.91 1.83
CA LEU A 632 -1.83 -32.43 2.53
C LEU A 632 -0.83 -31.72 1.59
N SER A 633 -0.90 -32.02 0.29
CA SER A 633 -0.06 -31.38 -0.72
C SER A 633 -0.70 -30.16 -1.39
N HIS A 634 -1.97 -29.86 -1.10
CA HIS A 634 -2.62 -28.66 -1.59
C HIS A 634 -2.07 -27.42 -0.86
N PRO A 635 -1.65 -26.34 -1.56
CA PRO A 635 -1.00 -25.20 -0.91
C PRO A 635 -1.80 -24.55 0.22
N SER A 636 -3.14 -24.51 0.11
CA SER A 636 -4.00 -24.02 1.18
C SER A 636 -3.92 -24.82 2.49
N VAL A 637 -3.54 -26.11 2.45
CA VAL A 637 -3.44 -27.00 3.62
C VAL A 637 -1.99 -27.28 4.02
N ALA A 638 -1.08 -27.37 3.05
CA ALA A 638 0.34 -27.66 3.27
C ALA A 638 1.02 -26.67 4.24
N SER A 639 2.20 -27.04 4.73
CA SER A 639 2.99 -26.17 5.62
C SER A 639 3.19 -24.78 5.03
N LYS A 640 3.03 -23.75 5.87
CA LYS A 640 3.22 -22.34 5.52
C LYS A 640 4.58 -21.79 5.90
N SER A 641 5.56 -22.64 6.26
CA SER A 641 6.89 -22.20 6.72
C SER A 641 7.52 -21.13 5.82
N PHE A 642 7.39 -21.25 4.49
CA PHE A 642 7.96 -20.30 3.54
C PHE A 642 7.38 -18.87 3.64
N LEU A 643 6.15 -18.72 4.15
CA LEU A 643 5.51 -17.42 4.41
C LEU A 643 5.83 -16.87 5.81
N ILE A 644 6.24 -17.75 6.72
CA ILE A 644 6.38 -17.43 8.16
C ILE A 644 7.82 -17.06 8.50
N THR A 645 8.80 -17.78 7.95
CA THR A 645 10.22 -17.59 8.32
C THR A 645 10.87 -16.38 7.65
N ILE A 646 10.24 -15.82 6.62
CA ILE A 646 10.70 -14.61 5.94
C ILE A 646 10.38 -13.33 6.73
N GLY A 647 9.38 -13.37 7.61
CA GLY A 647 8.98 -12.25 8.47
C GLY A 647 9.46 -12.42 9.91
N ASP A 648 9.79 -11.31 10.55
CA ASP A 648 10.08 -11.22 11.98
C ASP A 648 8.82 -11.56 12.81
N ARG A 649 9.03 -12.22 13.96
CA ARG A 649 7.98 -12.68 14.87
C ARG A 649 8.27 -12.37 16.34
N THR A 650 9.23 -11.50 16.59
CA THR A 650 9.86 -11.30 17.91
C THR A 650 10.19 -9.84 18.23
N VAL A 651 10.36 -8.99 17.22
CA VAL A 651 10.63 -7.55 17.40
C VAL A 651 9.56 -6.91 18.28
N GLY A 652 9.99 -5.98 19.13
CA GLY A 652 9.15 -5.38 20.18
C GLY A 652 9.07 -6.20 21.48
N GLY A 653 9.38 -7.50 21.47
CA GLY A 653 9.48 -8.33 22.69
C GLY A 653 8.15 -8.61 23.40
N LEU A 654 7.02 -8.34 22.74
CA LEU A 654 5.67 -8.51 23.30
C LEU A 654 4.93 -9.73 22.74
N VAL A 655 5.48 -10.44 21.74
CA VAL A 655 4.85 -11.63 21.14
C VAL A 655 4.87 -12.80 22.13
N ALA A 656 3.70 -13.28 22.53
CA ALA A 656 3.52 -14.42 23.43
C ALA A 656 3.20 -15.72 22.66
N ARG A 657 2.53 -15.63 21.52
CA ARG A 657 2.26 -16.77 20.63
C ARG A 657 2.42 -16.38 19.17
N ASP A 658 3.42 -16.95 18.52
CA ASP A 658 3.60 -16.92 17.06
C ASP A 658 3.04 -18.20 16.38
N GLN A 659 3.15 -18.27 15.06
CA GLN A 659 2.65 -19.37 14.23
C GLN A 659 3.29 -20.73 14.58
N PHE A 660 4.55 -20.75 15.02
CA PHE A 660 5.27 -21.99 15.31
C PHE A 660 5.00 -22.50 16.74
N VAL A 661 4.66 -23.79 16.83
CA VAL A 661 4.24 -24.43 18.09
C VAL A 661 5.21 -25.53 18.50
N GLY A 662 5.55 -25.54 19.79
CA GLY A 662 6.28 -26.61 20.47
C GLY A 662 7.75 -26.75 20.07
N ARG A 663 8.44 -27.72 20.67
CA ARG A 663 9.88 -27.96 20.49
C ARG A 663 10.34 -28.18 19.03
N TYR A 664 9.42 -28.55 18.15
CA TYR A 664 9.70 -28.82 16.74
C TYR A 664 9.38 -27.64 15.83
N GLN A 665 8.87 -26.54 16.40
CA GLN A 665 8.48 -25.34 15.66
C GLN A 665 7.63 -25.72 14.44
N VAL A 666 6.45 -26.31 14.67
CA VAL A 666 5.52 -26.68 13.58
C VAL A 666 4.52 -25.53 13.38
N PRO A 667 4.34 -24.99 12.16
CA PRO A 667 3.55 -23.78 11.93
C PRO A 667 2.05 -24.09 11.96
N THR A 668 1.49 -24.19 13.17
CA THR A 668 0.14 -24.74 13.43
C THR A 668 -0.63 -23.97 14.50
N SER A 669 -0.15 -22.81 14.94
CA SER A 669 -0.95 -21.96 15.84
C SER A 669 -2.18 -21.44 15.10
N ASN A 670 -3.35 -21.51 15.74
CA ASN A 670 -4.62 -21.01 15.18
C ASN A 670 -4.78 -19.49 15.34
N TYR A 671 -4.01 -18.90 16.25
CA TYR A 671 -4.07 -17.48 16.59
C TYR A 671 -2.68 -16.95 16.92
N SER A 672 -2.56 -15.62 16.93
CA SER A 672 -1.44 -14.91 17.50
C SER A 672 -1.82 -14.27 18.83
N MET A 673 -0.88 -14.14 19.75
CA MET A 673 -1.06 -13.48 21.04
C MET A 673 0.11 -12.55 21.34
N SER A 674 -0.20 -11.36 21.86
CA SER A 674 0.78 -10.44 22.41
C SER A 674 0.44 -10.04 23.84
N THR A 675 1.45 -9.62 24.61
CA THR A 675 1.28 -9.01 25.93
C THR A 675 1.04 -7.51 25.77
N ARG A 676 0.17 -6.92 26.59
CA ARG A 676 -0.15 -5.48 26.55
C ARG A 676 1.05 -4.60 26.91
N SER A 677 1.91 -5.09 27.79
CA SER A 677 3.18 -4.46 28.12
C SER A 677 4.19 -5.49 28.63
N PHE A 678 5.47 -5.11 28.74
CA PHE A 678 6.55 -5.97 29.26
C PHE A 678 6.31 -6.53 30.67
N LEU A 679 5.44 -5.88 31.46
CA LEU A 679 5.14 -6.26 32.84
C LEU A 679 3.69 -6.77 33.01
N SER A 680 2.95 -6.92 31.91
CA SER A 680 1.57 -7.40 31.90
C SER A 680 1.50 -8.89 31.56
N ASN A 681 0.60 -9.61 32.22
CA ASN A 681 0.20 -10.98 31.87
C ASN A 681 -1.11 -11.04 31.04
N ARG A 682 -1.66 -9.88 30.68
CA ARG A 682 -2.81 -9.70 29.78
C ARG A 682 -2.35 -9.13 28.45
N GLY A 683 -3.14 -9.28 27.40
CA GLY A 683 -2.91 -8.62 26.13
C GLY A 683 -3.93 -9.00 25.07
N GLU A 684 -3.49 -8.95 23.83
CA GLU A 684 -4.33 -9.01 22.64
C GLU A 684 -4.16 -10.33 21.89
N VAL A 685 -5.22 -10.77 21.22
CA VAL A 685 -5.23 -12.01 20.45
C VAL A 685 -5.84 -11.75 19.08
N LEU A 686 -5.21 -12.30 18.04
CA LEU A 686 -5.63 -12.17 16.66
C LEU A 686 -5.87 -13.54 16.02
N SER A 687 -6.96 -13.67 15.28
CA SER A 687 -7.30 -14.84 14.47
C SER A 687 -7.95 -14.40 13.17
N ILE A 688 -7.90 -15.27 12.16
CA ILE A 688 -8.50 -15.03 10.84
C ILE A 688 -9.43 -16.20 10.50
N GLY A 689 -10.52 -15.93 9.80
CA GLY A 689 -11.36 -16.93 9.19
C GLY A 689 -11.81 -16.49 7.79
N GLU A 690 -11.79 -17.42 6.83
CA GLU A 690 -12.11 -17.17 5.44
C GLU A 690 -12.58 -18.45 4.73
N LYS A 691 -13.69 -18.37 3.98
CA LYS A 691 -14.26 -19.52 3.26
C LYS A 691 -14.80 -19.19 1.86
N PRO A 692 -14.07 -18.42 1.03
CA PRO A 692 -14.58 -17.93 -0.25
C PRO A 692 -14.93 -19.04 -1.24
N THR A 693 -14.39 -20.25 -1.09
CA THR A 693 -14.78 -21.40 -1.94
C THR A 693 -16.25 -21.79 -1.78
N ILE A 694 -16.85 -21.49 -0.62
CA ILE A 694 -18.29 -21.70 -0.38
C ILE A 694 -19.11 -20.62 -1.08
N ALA A 695 -18.57 -19.41 -1.27
CA ALA A 695 -19.29 -18.26 -1.82
C ALA A 695 -19.76 -18.48 -3.27
N VAL A 696 -19.06 -19.34 -4.02
CA VAL A 696 -19.45 -19.78 -5.38
C VAL A 696 -20.87 -20.35 -5.45
N GLN A 697 -21.38 -20.89 -4.33
CA GLN A 697 -22.71 -21.50 -4.25
C GLN A 697 -23.59 -20.93 -3.16
N ASN A 698 -22.99 -20.48 -2.06
CA ASN A 698 -23.69 -20.05 -0.87
C ASN A 698 -22.91 -18.88 -0.22
N PRO A 699 -23.04 -17.65 -0.75
CA PRO A 699 -22.33 -16.48 -0.22
C PRO A 699 -22.64 -16.23 1.27
N ALA A 700 -23.91 -16.35 1.67
CA ALA A 700 -24.30 -16.24 3.08
C ALA A 700 -23.65 -17.32 3.97
N GLY A 701 -23.58 -18.57 3.49
CA GLY A 701 -22.90 -19.67 4.17
C GLY A 701 -21.39 -19.46 4.27
N SER A 702 -20.76 -18.89 3.24
CA SER A 702 -19.34 -18.56 3.22
C SER A 702 -18.98 -17.62 4.38
N LEU A 703 -19.73 -16.52 4.54
CA LEU A 703 -19.40 -15.52 5.57
C LEU A 703 -19.73 -15.98 6.98
N ARG A 704 -20.83 -16.72 7.17
CA ARG A 704 -21.09 -17.39 8.46
C ARG A 704 -19.97 -18.36 8.83
N MET A 705 -19.43 -19.10 7.86
CA MET A 705 -18.31 -20.01 8.10
C MET A 705 -16.98 -19.28 8.33
N ALA A 706 -16.76 -18.12 7.71
CA ALA A 706 -15.62 -17.26 7.99
C ALA A 706 -15.66 -16.73 9.44
N LEU A 707 -16.83 -16.28 9.90
CA LEU A 707 -17.05 -15.90 11.30
C LEU A 707 -16.84 -17.10 12.25
N ALA A 708 -17.44 -18.24 11.93
CA ALA A 708 -17.30 -19.45 12.73
C ALA A 708 -15.84 -19.90 12.84
N GLU A 709 -15.08 -19.89 11.74
CA GLU A 709 -13.65 -20.21 11.75
C GLU A 709 -12.84 -19.23 12.60
N THR A 710 -13.12 -17.93 12.49
CA THR A 710 -12.48 -16.90 13.32
C THR A 710 -12.68 -17.20 14.81
N LEU A 711 -13.92 -17.46 15.24
CA LEU A 711 -14.24 -17.77 16.63
C LEU A 711 -13.66 -19.13 17.09
N MET A 712 -13.69 -20.14 16.23
CA MET A 712 -13.13 -21.46 16.54
C MET A 712 -11.61 -21.43 16.66
N ASN A 713 -10.93 -20.60 15.89
CA ASN A 713 -9.50 -20.36 16.05
C ASN A 713 -9.16 -19.79 17.43
N LEU A 714 -10.07 -19.03 18.04
CA LEU A 714 -9.93 -18.47 19.39
C LEU A 714 -10.40 -19.41 20.52
N VAL A 715 -10.92 -20.61 20.24
CA VAL A 715 -11.58 -21.44 21.26
C VAL A 715 -10.67 -21.85 22.44
N SER A 716 -9.36 -21.92 22.21
CA SER A 716 -8.37 -22.29 23.24
C SER A 716 -7.76 -21.08 23.96
N VAL A 717 -8.23 -19.87 23.63
CA VAL A 717 -7.75 -18.61 24.21
C VAL A 717 -8.55 -18.31 25.48
N PRO A 718 -7.90 -17.90 26.58
CA PRO A 718 -8.60 -17.49 27.80
C PRO A 718 -9.20 -16.08 27.66
N ILE A 719 -10.19 -15.93 26.78
CA ILE A 719 -10.95 -14.68 26.62
C ILE A 719 -12.00 -14.60 27.75
N GLU A 720 -12.06 -13.49 28.48
CA GLU A 720 -12.99 -13.33 29.60
C GLU A 720 -14.45 -13.48 29.15
N ARG A 721 -14.81 -12.88 28.01
CA ARG A 721 -16.15 -12.93 27.42
C ARG A 721 -16.09 -12.81 25.90
N ILE A 722 -16.92 -13.55 25.18
CA ILE A 722 -16.93 -13.56 23.71
C ILE A 722 -17.43 -12.23 23.11
N ASP A 723 -18.23 -11.47 23.85
CA ASP A 723 -18.72 -10.15 23.45
C ASP A 723 -17.63 -9.07 23.41
N LEU A 724 -16.40 -9.39 23.82
CA LEU A 724 -15.19 -8.55 23.66
C LEU A 724 -14.47 -8.79 22.32
N VAL A 725 -14.86 -9.81 21.55
CA VAL A 725 -14.27 -10.06 20.23
C VAL A 725 -14.80 -9.00 19.26
N ARG A 726 -13.89 -8.33 18.57
CA ARG A 726 -14.19 -7.33 17.54
C ARG A 726 -13.61 -7.81 16.22
N LEU A 727 -14.30 -7.49 15.12
CA LEU A 727 -14.01 -8.03 13.80
C LEU A 727 -13.71 -6.89 12.83
N SER A 728 -12.70 -7.10 12.00
CA SER A 728 -12.57 -6.37 10.74
C SER A 728 -13.13 -7.26 9.63
N ALA A 729 -14.15 -6.78 8.92
CA ALA A 729 -14.76 -7.49 7.80
C ALA A 729 -14.28 -6.88 6.48
N ASN A 730 -13.53 -7.66 5.71
CA ASN A 730 -12.96 -7.23 4.43
C ASN A 730 -13.67 -7.95 3.28
N TRP A 731 -14.23 -7.17 2.35
CA TRP A 731 -15.16 -7.66 1.33
C TRP A 731 -14.51 -7.58 -0.04
N MET A 732 -14.29 -8.74 -0.67
CA MET A 732 -13.78 -8.82 -2.04
C MET A 732 -14.87 -9.45 -2.91
N ALA A 733 -15.37 -8.69 -3.88
CA ALA A 733 -16.39 -9.11 -4.83
C ALA A 733 -16.09 -8.56 -6.23
N SER A 734 -16.60 -9.23 -7.27
CA SER A 734 -16.52 -8.78 -8.66
C SER A 734 -17.80 -8.02 -9.01
N CYS A 735 -17.96 -6.81 -8.46
CA CYS A 735 -19.19 -6.04 -8.62
C CYS A 735 -19.44 -5.62 -10.08
N GLY A 736 -20.70 -5.40 -10.44
CA GLY A 736 -21.15 -5.03 -11.78
C GLY A 736 -21.81 -6.16 -12.59
N GLU A 737 -21.72 -7.40 -12.10
CA GLU A 737 -22.51 -8.53 -12.59
C GLU A 737 -23.64 -8.84 -11.60
N LEU A 738 -24.86 -9.03 -12.13
CA LEU A 738 -26.09 -9.22 -11.35
C LEU A 738 -25.95 -10.29 -10.25
N GLU A 739 -25.31 -11.42 -10.58
CA GLU A 739 -25.14 -12.55 -9.66
C GLU A 739 -24.17 -12.23 -8.52
N ASP A 740 -23.10 -11.48 -8.79
CA ASP A 740 -22.05 -11.16 -7.82
C ASP A 740 -22.48 -10.02 -6.89
N ASP A 741 -23.18 -9.00 -7.40
CA ASP A 741 -23.76 -7.92 -6.58
C ASP A 741 -24.80 -8.48 -5.59
N TYR A 742 -25.68 -9.38 -6.07
CA TYR A 742 -26.63 -10.07 -5.20
C TYR A 742 -25.92 -10.96 -4.17
N SER A 743 -24.85 -11.65 -4.56
CA SER A 743 -24.06 -12.49 -3.67
C SER A 743 -23.38 -11.67 -2.56
N LEU A 744 -22.83 -10.49 -2.89
CA LEU A 744 -22.27 -9.56 -1.92
C LEU A 744 -23.33 -9.16 -0.89
N ARG A 745 -24.50 -8.72 -1.35
CA ARG A 745 -25.62 -8.33 -0.48
C ARG A 745 -26.02 -9.44 0.49
N LEU A 746 -26.27 -10.65 -0.04
CA LEU A 746 -26.63 -11.82 0.78
C LEU A 746 -25.56 -12.18 1.81
N GLY A 747 -24.29 -12.02 1.45
CA GLY A 747 -23.18 -12.20 2.39
C GLY A 747 -23.26 -11.19 3.53
N VAL A 748 -23.36 -9.89 3.20
CA VAL A 748 -23.37 -8.80 4.19
C VAL A 748 -24.54 -8.93 5.15
N GLU A 749 -25.75 -9.20 4.64
CA GLU A 749 -26.93 -9.44 5.48
C GLU A 749 -26.69 -10.60 6.45
N ALA A 750 -26.19 -11.73 5.94
CA ALA A 750 -26.03 -12.96 6.71
C ALA A 750 -25.02 -12.92 7.87
N ILE A 751 -24.07 -11.99 7.86
CA ILE A 751 -23.10 -11.79 8.95
C ILE A 751 -23.46 -10.59 9.84
N SER A 752 -24.33 -9.69 9.35
CA SER A 752 -24.82 -8.55 10.13
C SER A 752 -25.99 -8.94 11.03
N GLU A 753 -26.77 -9.95 10.63
CA GLU A 753 -27.75 -10.69 11.47
C GLU A 753 -27.06 -11.57 12.52
#